data_AF-A0A7C5BW67-F1
#
_entry.id   AF-A0A7C5BW67-F1
#
_cell.length_a   1.000
_cell.length_b   1.000
_cell.length_c   1.000
_cell.angle_alpha   90.00
_cell.angle_beta   90.00
_cell.angle_gamma   90.00
#
_symmetry.space_group_name_H-M   'P 1'
#
loop_
_entity.id
_entity.type
_entity.pdbx_description
1 polymer ?
#
loop_
_entity_poly.entity_id
_entity_poly.type
_entity_poly.pdbx_seq_one_letter_code
_entity_poly.pdbx_strand_id
1 'polypeptide(L)'
;MFHLRKSRLCIWAVLLVVIFAAVPAKGQLCNLKVITDASPDFSDIPSFLRSATGAFPTIEEKCWALFYWVHIARRQTSPMILHGVEVTDPIRQFNDFGYTMCSTVAGINCGLWHHLGLPVRFWDVTLHTVSECFYDGRWHMYDNSMSAIYTLCDGKTIAAVEDLGQELGCPASDGKAEPGHIVKYHCLTATSANGFLTGADCARDLEQEVRCFKQSGLKLRTYYNNWDWGHRYILNLRPGESYTRFYYSLGNSPEFYVPNKGKDPESVNPRYRIRGNGVWIFRPPLTDEFFPVAVYQTRGAVLSPDGTIHPAESGTPAEVIFKVQGANIITSQRIRAAANRQSSSDRLEVWVSTTAGLHWTKVYQAEQVGSFSIDQKLVEEVNGAYEVLVKFVLYGATKADSVGLRDITFETNTMLNSKTQPQLRLGLNTVYVDIGDFLDSIVLWPELQGDKYRQYIVAEENIATEPEHQGWRGVMFAKEPGKEAFVIFRVETPRAIRRVIYGGRFYNRVPNGRIQLLHSFDGGNTWQLDWELTETEQPWDDIHFATVEDIPPQCQEVLLKYRLLSPQAGPTACSIYSVRMEVQHEVPRPEFHPFDVTFSWEEIQPDRSLVPRSHRQRIDRVPMRYTIDVGGVDHPIVKSLQVAWPEENAEVSYGYSDPRPGLGRKVLDFWQECGRNLLKGKPYTLSVEPNGAWGASDPERKKLTDGVVGSNYAGGTAMQYAAGFDPKSGPVEIVVDMGQPERVAALGIHLTAGWPWWDALKGEVQDEVEAFLSADGQNFQSCGKFQLNLFRRDIPINHMLPDDETARAWNYWLPLDPPRSARFVKFRVVPKRILGITEVQALDRLERRPFHLRVLLPDEEP
;
A
#
# COMPACT_ATOMS: atom_id res chain seq x y z
N MET A 1 -71.08 -18.89 69.96
CA MET A 1 -71.69 -19.82 68.99
C MET A 1 -70.61 -20.33 68.04
N PHE A 2 -70.38 -21.64 68.12
CA PHE A 2 -69.64 -22.57 67.24
C PHE A 2 -68.20 -22.30 66.74
N HIS A 3 -67.27 -23.03 67.40
CA HIS A 3 -66.15 -23.86 66.84
C HIS A 3 -65.01 -23.19 66.03
N LEU A 4 -63.73 -23.55 66.08
CA LEU A 4 -62.87 -24.45 66.87
C LEU A 4 -61.39 -24.13 66.45
N ARG A 5 -60.46 -24.08 67.41
CA ARG A 5 -59.04 -24.54 67.37
C ARG A 5 -57.99 -24.10 66.28
N LYS A 6 -56.80 -23.79 66.84
CA LYS A 6 -55.41 -24.22 66.50
C LYS A 6 -54.51 -23.40 65.54
N SER A 7 -53.55 -22.69 66.16
CA SER A 7 -52.07 -22.73 65.97
C SER A 7 -51.43 -22.91 64.58
N ARG A 8 -50.46 -22.01 64.25
CA ARG A 8 -49.09 -22.23 63.68
C ARG A 8 -48.56 -20.87 63.15
N LEU A 9 -47.56 -20.23 63.75
CA LEU A 9 -46.10 -20.44 63.71
C LEU A 9 -45.50 -20.55 62.29
N CYS A 10 -44.80 -19.48 61.89
CA CYS A 10 -44.03 -19.32 60.66
C CYS A 10 -42.76 -20.19 60.64
N ILE A 11 -42.50 -20.89 59.53
CA ILE A 11 -41.18 -21.40 59.13
C ILE A 11 -41.01 -21.21 57.61
N TRP A 12 -39.81 -20.76 57.25
CA TRP A 12 -39.27 -20.45 55.93
C TRP A 12 -39.13 -21.67 55.01
N ALA A 13 -39.28 -21.46 53.70
CA ALA A 13 -38.71 -22.31 52.67
C ALA A 13 -38.00 -21.41 51.64
N VAL A 14 -36.67 -21.47 51.63
CA VAL A 14 -35.79 -20.86 50.62
C VAL A 14 -35.77 -21.82 49.42
N LEU A 15 -36.28 -21.38 48.27
CA LEU A 15 -36.04 -22.02 46.99
C LEU A 15 -34.93 -21.24 46.27
N LEU A 16 -33.72 -21.81 46.26
CA LEU A 16 -32.57 -21.27 45.55
C LEU A 16 -32.67 -21.77 44.10
N VAL A 17 -33.28 -20.97 43.23
CA VAL A 17 -33.21 -21.17 41.78
C VAL A 17 -31.89 -20.56 41.32
N VAL A 18 -30.88 -21.39 41.12
CA VAL A 18 -29.68 -21.00 40.38
C VAL A 18 -30.07 -20.95 38.91
N ILE A 19 -30.48 -19.78 38.44
CA ILE A 19 -30.52 -19.47 37.01
C ILE A 19 -29.06 -19.33 36.60
N PHE A 20 -28.49 -20.37 35.99
CA PHE A 20 -27.31 -20.19 35.15
C PHE A 20 -27.75 -19.31 33.99
N ALA A 21 -27.53 -18.00 34.10
CA ALA A 21 -27.48 -17.15 32.93
C ALA A 21 -26.32 -17.70 32.08
N ALA A 22 -26.65 -18.36 30.97
CA ALA A 22 -25.67 -18.64 29.95
C ALA A 22 -25.06 -17.29 29.56
N VAL A 23 -23.78 -17.10 29.87
CA VAL A 23 -23.03 -15.96 29.35
C VAL A 23 -23.10 -16.11 27.82
N PRO A 24 -23.64 -15.13 27.08
CA PRO A 24 -23.64 -15.20 25.63
C PRO A 24 -22.19 -15.27 25.17
N ALA A 25 -21.91 -16.32 24.43
CA ALA A 25 -20.56 -16.70 24.07
C ALA A 25 -20.09 -15.95 22.83
N LYS A 26 -18.84 -15.48 22.80
CA LYS A 26 -18.42 -14.40 21.91
C LYS A 26 -18.20 -14.81 20.43
N GLY A 27 -18.68 -14.04 19.46
CA GLY A 27 -18.61 -14.20 17.99
C GLY A 27 -17.47 -13.48 17.26
N GLN A 28 -17.47 -13.56 15.92
CA GLN A 28 -16.42 -13.05 15.02
C GLN A 28 -16.60 -11.56 14.69
N LEU A 29 -15.52 -10.78 14.72
CA LEU A 29 -15.47 -9.43 14.16
C LEU A 29 -15.17 -9.49 12.65
N CYS A 30 -15.88 -8.70 11.86
CA CYS A 30 -15.76 -8.73 10.41
C CYS A 30 -15.42 -7.35 9.84
N ASN A 31 -14.60 -7.32 8.79
CA ASN A 31 -14.27 -6.12 8.02
C ASN A 31 -13.72 -4.99 8.91
N LEU A 32 -12.85 -5.35 9.86
CA LEU A 32 -12.26 -4.43 10.83
C LEU A 32 -11.39 -3.39 10.13
N LYS A 33 -11.60 -2.12 10.48
CA LYS A 33 -10.82 -0.98 9.99
C LYS A 33 -10.12 -0.30 11.15
N VAL A 34 -8.80 -0.12 11.04
CA VAL A 34 -8.01 0.77 11.91
C VAL A 34 -7.37 1.80 10.99
N ILE A 35 -7.75 3.07 11.14
CA ILE A 35 -7.36 4.17 10.27
C ILE A 35 -6.80 5.29 11.13
N THR A 36 -5.79 6.00 10.63
CA THR A 36 -5.23 7.18 11.30
C THR A 36 -5.40 8.41 10.42
N ASP A 37 -5.42 9.60 11.02
CA ASP A 37 -5.41 10.88 10.30
C ASP A 37 -4.03 11.23 9.68
N ALA A 38 -3.14 10.25 9.56
CA ALA A 38 -1.79 10.36 9.02
C ALA A 38 -1.59 9.60 7.69
N SER A 39 -2.52 8.73 7.30
CA SER A 39 -2.51 7.93 6.06
C SER A 39 -3.92 7.56 5.60
N PRO A 40 -4.23 7.55 4.29
CA PRO A 40 -5.54 7.21 3.76
C PRO A 40 -6.07 5.82 4.15
N ASP A 41 -7.38 5.64 4.05
CA ASP A 41 -8.05 4.33 4.16
C ASP A 41 -7.89 3.53 2.87
N PHE A 42 -6.94 2.60 2.83
CA PHE A 42 -6.71 1.71 1.69
C PHE A 42 -7.61 0.46 1.71
N SER A 43 -8.77 0.48 2.36
CA SER A 43 -9.63 -0.72 2.43
C SER A 43 -10.28 -1.08 1.10
N ASP A 44 -10.72 -0.07 0.35
CA ASP A 44 -11.37 -0.17 -0.96
C ASP A 44 -11.24 1.18 -1.70
N ILE A 45 -11.53 1.21 -3.00
CA ILE A 45 -11.39 2.43 -3.83
C ILE A 45 -12.25 3.59 -3.28
N PRO A 46 -13.55 3.42 -2.96
CA PRO A 46 -14.34 4.49 -2.38
C PRO A 46 -13.75 5.07 -1.10
N SER A 47 -13.30 4.22 -0.18
CA SER A 47 -12.69 4.65 1.08
C SER A 47 -11.37 5.38 0.86
N PHE A 48 -10.54 4.92 -0.08
CA PHE A 48 -9.28 5.57 -0.43
C PHE A 48 -9.52 6.96 -1.02
N LEU A 49 -10.39 7.06 -2.04
CA LEU A 49 -10.68 8.35 -2.67
C LEU A 49 -11.30 9.33 -1.68
N ARG A 50 -12.25 8.88 -0.86
CA ARG A 50 -12.88 9.71 0.17
C ARG A 50 -11.87 10.23 1.18
N SER A 51 -11.04 9.34 1.75
CA SER A 51 -10.08 9.71 2.78
C SER A 51 -8.93 10.57 2.25
N ALA A 52 -8.42 10.27 1.05
CA ALA A 52 -7.30 10.96 0.44
C ALA A 52 -7.67 12.32 -0.18
N THR A 53 -8.91 12.47 -0.67
CA THR A 53 -9.32 13.63 -1.49
C THR A 53 -10.50 14.42 -0.91
N GLY A 54 -11.27 13.85 0.03
CA GLY A 54 -12.52 14.43 0.51
C GLY A 54 -12.35 15.83 1.12
N ALA A 55 -11.23 16.07 1.80
CA ALA A 55 -10.92 17.35 2.43
C ALA A 55 -10.49 18.47 1.45
N PHE A 56 -10.32 18.15 0.16
CA PHE A 56 -9.81 19.08 -0.85
C PHE A 56 -10.97 19.57 -1.73
N PRO A 57 -11.24 20.88 -1.79
CA PRO A 57 -12.43 21.42 -2.45
C PRO A 57 -12.37 21.35 -3.98
N THR A 58 -11.20 21.57 -4.59
CA THR A 58 -11.06 21.62 -6.06
C THR A 58 -10.57 20.31 -6.66
N ILE A 59 -10.91 20.03 -7.92
CA ILE A 59 -10.41 18.82 -8.62
C ILE A 59 -8.89 18.83 -8.75
N GLU A 60 -8.28 19.99 -8.99
CA GLU A 60 -6.82 20.15 -9.03
C GLU A 60 -6.16 19.71 -7.72
N GLU A 61 -6.66 20.18 -6.57
CA GLU A 61 -6.14 19.78 -5.26
C GLU A 61 -6.36 18.28 -4.97
N LYS A 62 -7.50 17.72 -5.39
CA LYS A 62 -7.77 16.27 -5.28
C LYS A 62 -6.78 15.45 -6.11
N CYS A 63 -6.51 15.87 -7.35
CA CYS A 63 -5.55 15.20 -8.24
C CYS A 63 -4.12 15.33 -7.69
N TRP A 64 -3.74 16.48 -7.15
CA TRP A 64 -2.44 16.64 -6.47
C TRP A 64 -2.33 15.75 -5.22
N ALA A 65 -3.39 15.65 -4.40
CA ALA A 65 -3.41 14.77 -3.24
C ALA A 65 -3.26 13.29 -3.65
N LEU A 66 -3.96 12.85 -4.70
CA LEU A 66 -3.76 11.51 -5.25
C LEU A 66 -2.33 11.31 -5.77
N PHE A 67 -1.79 12.26 -6.52
CA PHE A 67 -0.40 12.21 -6.98
C PHE A 67 0.57 12.01 -5.80
N TYR A 68 0.39 12.76 -4.71
CA TYR A 68 1.22 12.62 -3.51
C TYR A 68 1.07 11.24 -2.87
N TRP A 69 -0.16 10.77 -2.63
CA TRP A 69 -0.37 9.48 -1.95
C TRP A 69 0.07 8.29 -2.81
N VAL A 70 -0.11 8.35 -4.12
CA VAL A 70 0.41 7.33 -5.04
C VAL A 70 1.94 7.32 -5.02
N HIS A 71 2.61 8.49 -4.99
CA HIS A 71 4.08 8.57 -4.81
C HIS A 71 4.53 7.84 -3.54
N ILE A 72 3.85 8.06 -2.41
CA ILE A 72 4.18 7.37 -1.15
C ILE A 72 3.96 5.86 -1.25
N ALA A 73 2.86 5.43 -1.88
CA ALA A 73 2.42 4.04 -1.90
C ALA A 73 3.21 3.11 -2.84
N ARG A 74 4.04 3.65 -3.73
CA ARG A 74 4.68 2.87 -4.80
C ARG A 74 6.17 3.12 -4.92
N ARG A 75 6.90 2.22 -5.55
CA ARG A 75 8.31 2.41 -5.95
C ARG A 75 8.53 2.01 -7.39
N GLN A 76 9.33 2.79 -8.12
CA GLN A 76 9.69 2.50 -9.51
C GLN A 76 10.61 1.28 -9.59
N THR A 77 10.07 0.14 -10.01
CA THR A 77 10.82 -1.11 -10.18
C THR A 77 10.08 -2.06 -11.13
N SER A 78 10.55 -3.30 -11.28
CA SER A 78 9.81 -4.34 -12.00
C SER A 78 8.41 -4.51 -11.41
N PRO A 79 7.34 -4.47 -12.23
CA PRO A 79 5.98 -4.60 -11.73
C PRO A 79 5.75 -6.00 -11.14
N MET A 80 4.89 -6.08 -10.13
CA MET A 80 4.44 -7.38 -9.64
C MET A 80 3.59 -8.08 -10.71
N ILE A 81 3.96 -9.31 -11.06
CA ILE A 81 3.18 -10.15 -11.98
C ILE A 81 2.42 -11.19 -11.18
N LEU A 82 1.09 -11.15 -11.25
CA LEU A 82 0.20 -12.12 -10.61
C LEU A 82 -0.83 -12.60 -11.62
N HIS A 83 -1.06 -13.91 -11.67
CA HIS A 83 -1.95 -14.56 -12.65
C HIS A 83 -1.62 -14.21 -14.12
N GLY A 84 -0.34 -14.01 -14.42
CA GLY A 84 0.17 -13.70 -15.76
C GLY A 84 0.16 -12.22 -16.15
N VAL A 85 -0.36 -11.32 -15.29
CA VAL A 85 -0.50 -9.89 -15.61
C VAL A 85 0.14 -8.98 -14.56
N GLU A 86 0.46 -7.74 -14.98
CA GLU A 86 0.85 -6.68 -14.05
C GLU A 86 -0.31 -6.36 -13.09
N VAL A 87 -0.01 -6.29 -11.79
CA VAL A 87 -1.01 -5.90 -10.79
C VAL A 87 -1.28 -4.40 -10.90
N THR A 88 -2.48 -4.05 -11.39
CA THR A 88 -2.92 -2.66 -11.63
C THR A 88 -4.14 -2.27 -10.82
N ASP A 89 -4.71 -3.20 -10.04
CA ASP A 89 -5.71 -2.90 -9.00
C ASP A 89 -5.06 -2.02 -7.91
N PRO A 90 -5.53 -0.77 -7.71
CA PRO A 90 -4.91 0.15 -6.75
C PRO A 90 -4.89 -0.40 -5.33
N ILE A 91 -5.96 -1.02 -4.87
CA ILE A 91 -6.11 -1.47 -3.49
C ILE A 91 -5.19 -2.66 -3.22
N ARG A 92 -5.11 -3.62 -4.14
CA ARG A 92 -4.15 -4.72 -4.02
C ARG A 92 -2.72 -4.22 -4.07
N GLN A 93 -2.42 -3.34 -5.03
CA GLN A 93 -1.07 -2.82 -5.19
C GLN A 93 -0.62 -2.05 -3.93
N PHE A 94 -1.50 -1.24 -3.37
CA PHE A 94 -1.20 -0.43 -2.20
C PHE A 94 -1.18 -1.25 -0.92
N ASN A 95 -1.94 -2.33 -0.77
CA ASN A 95 -1.90 -3.14 0.46
C ASN A 95 -0.75 -4.16 0.47
N ASP A 96 -0.45 -4.81 -0.67
CA ASP A 96 0.39 -6.02 -0.66
C ASP A 96 1.79 -5.81 -1.26
N PHE A 97 1.95 -4.95 -2.27
CA PHE A 97 3.12 -4.98 -3.15
C PHE A 97 3.88 -3.65 -3.24
N GLY A 98 3.24 -2.63 -3.83
CA GLY A 98 3.82 -1.33 -4.14
C GLY A 98 4.96 -1.32 -5.19
N TYR A 99 5.31 -2.45 -5.81
CA TYR A 99 6.27 -2.52 -6.91
C TYR A 99 5.61 -2.19 -8.26
N THR A 100 5.92 -1.03 -8.83
CA THR A 100 5.27 -0.54 -10.05
C THR A 100 6.28 -0.09 -11.10
N MET A 101 5.93 -0.23 -12.38
CA MET A 101 6.61 0.45 -13.49
C MET A 101 5.70 1.54 -14.07
N CYS A 102 6.21 2.34 -15.00
CA CYS A 102 5.50 3.45 -15.65
C CYS A 102 4.12 3.04 -16.19
N SER A 103 4.01 1.92 -16.90
CA SER A 103 2.74 1.39 -17.42
C SER A 103 1.74 1.04 -16.32
N THR A 104 2.23 0.48 -15.22
CA THR A 104 1.40 0.02 -14.11
C THR A 104 0.86 1.20 -13.31
N VAL A 105 1.71 2.16 -12.96
CA VAL A 105 1.30 3.33 -12.17
C VAL A 105 0.43 4.30 -12.98
N ALA A 106 0.67 4.45 -14.29
CA ALA A 106 -0.22 5.20 -15.17
C ALA A 106 -1.62 4.55 -15.24
N GLY A 107 -1.70 3.21 -15.24
CA GLY A 107 -2.96 2.48 -15.24
C GLY A 107 -3.72 2.62 -13.92
N ILE A 108 -3.01 2.56 -12.80
CA ILE A 108 -3.54 2.84 -11.45
C ILE A 108 -4.12 4.26 -11.41
N ASN A 109 -3.38 5.27 -11.92
CA ASN A 109 -3.86 6.65 -11.98
C ASN A 109 -5.14 6.78 -12.81
N CYS A 110 -5.20 6.16 -14.00
CA CYS A 110 -6.42 6.12 -14.81
C CYS A 110 -7.59 5.51 -14.03
N GLY A 111 -7.36 4.40 -13.30
CA GLY A 111 -8.39 3.77 -12.47
C GLY A 111 -8.91 4.68 -11.36
N LEU A 112 -8.02 5.37 -10.65
CA LEU A 112 -8.38 6.28 -9.57
C LEU A 112 -9.15 7.51 -10.06
N TRP A 113 -8.70 8.16 -11.13
CA TRP A 113 -9.37 9.33 -11.68
C TRP A 113 -10.71 9.01 -12.33
N HIS A 114 -10.84 7.84 -12.95
CA HIS A 114 -12.13 7.35 -13.44
C HIS A 114 -13.15 7.22 -12.32
N HIS A 115 -12.75 6.70 -11.16
CA HIS A 115 -13.62 6.62 -9.98
C HIS A 115 -13.89 7.97 -9.30
N LEU A 116 -13.10 9.02 -9.60
CA LEU A 116 -13.44 10.41 -9.29
C LEU A 116 -14.41 11.05 -10.31
N GLY A 117 -14.81 10.31 -11.35
CA GLY A 117 -15.69 10.81 -12.41
C GLY A 117 -14.98 11.63 -13.48
N LEU A 118 -13.66 11.52 -13.60
CA LEU A 118 -12.86 12.26 -14.58
C LEU A 118 -12.62 11.42 -15.84
N PRO A 119 -12.72 12.00 -17.06
CA PRO A 119 -12.18 11.37 -18.25
C PRO A 119 -10.67 11.18 -18.14
N VAL A 120 -10.16 10.06 -18.66
CA VAL A 120 -8.74 9.68 -18.56
C VAL A 120 -8.13 9.36 -19.92
N ARG A 121 -6.81 9.50 -20.03
CA ARG A 121 -6.02 9.05 -21.19
C ARG A 121 -4.76 8.33 -20.74
N PHE A 122 -4.38 7.31 -21.49
CA PHE A 122 -3.18 6.52 -21.28
C PHE A 122 -2.24 6.67 -22.48
N TRP A 123 -1.01 7.10 -22.25
CA TRP A 123 -0.07 7.44 -23.31
C TRP A 123 1.19 6.58 -23.25
N ASP A 124 1.57 6.02 -24.40
CA ASP A 124 2.98 5.69 -24.64
C ASP A 124 3.69 6.94 -25.12
N VAL A 125 4.76 7.33 -24.43
CA VAL A 125 5.63 8.43 -24.85
C VAL A 125 7.04 7.88 -24.99
N THR A 126 7.56 7.78 -26.22
CA THR A 126 8.91 7.27 -26.53
C THR A 126 9.40 6.06 -25.68
N LEU A 127 10.04 6.29 -24.52
CA LEU A 127 10.59 5.25 -23.61
C LEU A 127 9.86 5.15 -22.25
N HIS A 128 8.66 5.73 -22.15
CA HIS A 128 7.93 5.93 -20.91
C HIS A 128 6.41 5.83 -21.13
N THR A 129 5.65 5.69 -20.05
CA THR A 129 4.18 5.61 -20.10
C THR A 129 3.59 6.50 -19.03
N VAL A 130 2.62 7.33 -19.41
CA VAL A 130 2.05 8.38 -18.55
C VAL A 130 0.53 8.44 -18.71
N SER A 131 -0.13 9.09 -17.75
CA SER A 131 -1.58 9.21 -17.68
C SER A 131 -2.02 10.68 -17.62
N GLU A 132 -3.18 10.98 -18.19
CA GLU A 132 -3.84 12.29 -18.06
C GLU A 132 -5.25 12.14 -17.50
N CYS A 133 -5.74 13.19 -16.84
CA CYS A 133 -7.15 13.37 -16.52
C CYS A 133 -7.67 14.70 -17.07
N PHE A 134 -8.98 14.79 -17.32
CA PHE A 134 -9.62 15.99 -17.84
C PHE A 134 -10.42 16.72 -16.77
N TYR A 135 -10.08 17.98 -16.52
CA TYR A 135 -10.85 18.90 -15.68
C TYR A 135 -10.58 20.34 -16.10
N ASP A 136 -11.46 21.27 -15.71
CA ASP A 136 -11.37 22.69 -16.07
C ASP A 136 -11.16 22.94 -17.58
N GLY A 137 -11.82 22.12 -18.40
CA GLY A 137 -11.84 22.27 -19.86
C GLY A 137 -10.57 21.85 -20.59
N ARG A 138 -9.60 21.18 -19.92
CA ARG A 138 -8.37 20.69 -20.57
C ARG A 138 -7.86 19.39 -19.96
N TRP A 139 -6.90 18.77 -20.66
CA TRP A 139 -6.13 17.63 -20.15
C TRP A 139 -4.98 18.10 -19.27
N HIS A 140 -4.72 17.33 -18.21
CA HIS A 140 -3.64 17.55 -17.24
C HIS A 140 -2.90 16.25 -17.00
N MET A 141 -1.58 16.28 -17.16
CA MET A 141 -0.71 15.12 -16.99
C MET A 141 -0.11 15.10 -15.58
N TYR A 142 -0.17 13.93 -14.94
CA TYR A 142 0.53 13.64 -13.70
C TYR A 142 1.38 12.39 -13.89
N ASP A 143 2.69 12.50 -13.69
CA ASP A 143 3.62 11.39 -13.84
C ASP A 143 4.04 10.85 -12.48
N ASN A 144 3.28 9.89 -11.97
CA ASN A 144 3.63 9.17 -10.76
C ASN A 144 4.75 8.15 -10.94
N SER A 145 5.30 7.96 -12.14
CA SER A 145 6.42 7.05 -12.35
C SER A 145 7.76 7.73 -12.11
N MET A 146 7.91 8.96 -12.60
CA MET A 146 9.06 9.83 -12.35
C MET A 146 8.82 10.84 -11.22
N SER A 147 7.63 10.82 -10.63
CA SER A 147 7.16 11.78 -9.61
C SER A 147 7.26 13.23 -10.12
N ALA A 148 6.81 13.45 -11.36
CA ALA A 148 6.90 14.69 -12.10
C ALA A 148 5.53 15.37 -12.30
N ILE A 149 5.48 16.68 -12.04
CA ILE A 149 4.36 17.56 -12.42
C ILE A 149 4.92 18.73 -13.22
N TYR A 150 4.31 18.98 -14.37
CA TYR A 150 4.71 20.05 -15.28
C TYR A 150 3.61 21.09 -15.39
N THR A 151 3.99 22.35 -15.49
CA THR A 151 3.06 23.46 -15.73
C THR A 151 3.34 24.12 -17.07
N LEU A 152 2.35 24.84 -17.61
CA LEU A 152 2.59 25.76 -18.71
C LEU A 152 3.52 26.90 -18.27
N CYS A 153 3.89 27.76 -19.22
CA CYS A 153 4.73 28.93 -18.95
C CYS A 153 4.15 29.91 -17.92
N ASP A 154 2.87 29.78 -17.55
CA ASP A 154 2.24 30.54 -16.48
C ASP A 154 2.64 30.08 -15.07
N GLY A 155 3.32 28.92 -14.95
CA GLY A 155 3.77 28.33 -13.69
C GLY A 155 2.65 27.83 -12.79
N LYS A 156 1.43 27.68 -13.32
CA LYS A 156 0.22 27.35 -12.54
C LYS A 156 -0.58 26.23 -13.18
N THR A 157 -0.91 26.38 -14.46
CA THR A 157 -1.78 25.42 -15.15
C THR A 157 -0.99 24.15 -15.45
N ILE A 158 -1.47 22.98 -15.00
CA ILE A 158 -0.81 21.71 -15.30
C ILE A 158 -0.89 21.43 -16.80
N ALA A 159 0.24 21.01 -17.37
CA ALA A 159 0.39 20.78 -18.80
C ALA A 159 -0.22 19.42 -19.21
N ALA A 160 -0.73 19.35 -20.43
CA ALA A 160 -1.07 18.10 -21.10
C ALA A 160 0.19 17.46 -21.71
N VAL A 161 0.17 16.17 -22.01
CA VAL A 161 1.24 15.43 -22.69
C VAL A 161 1.63 16.10 -24.01
N GLU A 162 0.64 16.59 -24.76
CA GLU A 162 0.85 17.26 -26.04
C GLU A 162 1.56 18.62 -25.90
N ASP A 163 1.48 19.27 -24.73
CA ASP A 163 2.18 20.53 -24.44
C ASP A 163 3.68 20.29 -24.19
N LEU A 164 4.02 19.20 -23.50
CA LEU A 164 5.37 18.94 -22.97
C LEU A 164 6.46 18.87 -24.05
N GLY A 165 6.13 18.35 -25.22
CA GLY A 165 7.07 18.17 -26.33
C GLY A 165 7.22 19.37 -27.26
N GLN A 166 6.40 20.42 -27.09
CA GLN A 166 6.34 21.52 -28.04
C GLN A 166 7.58 22.42 -27.98
N GLU A 167 7.85 23.10 -29.09
CA GLU A 167 8.80 24.20 -29.12
C GLU A 167 8.11 25.44 -28.54
N LEU A 168 8.57 25.86 -27.37
CA LEU A 168 8.06 27.03 -26.65
C LEU A 168 9.23 27.82 -26.07
N GLY A 169 8.98 29.07 -25.71
CA GLY A 169 9.94 29.93 -25.04
C GLY A 169 9.22 30.95 -24.16
N CYS A 170 9.80 31.28 -23.02
CA CYS A 170 9.27 32.28 -22.10
C CYS A 170 10.42 32.94 -21.32
N PRO A 171 10.15 33.87 -20.39
CA PRO A 171 11.20 34.48 -19.57
C PRO A 171 12.11 33.49 -18.84
N ALA A 172 11.65 32.27 -18.55
CA ALA A 172 12.46 31.24 -17.89
C ALA A 172 13.64 30.72 -18.76
N SER A 173 13.54 30.85 -20.09
CA SER A 173 14.60 30.54 -21.07
C SER A 173 15.19 31.78 -21.74
N ASP A 174 15.03 32.97 -21.12
CA ASP A 174 15.39 34.26 -21.73
C ASP A 174 14.72 34.50 -23.10
N GLY A 175 13.53 33.93 -23.28
CA GLY A 175 12.76 34.01 -24.52
C GLY A 175 13.23 33.05 -25.63
N LYS A 176 14.24 32.22 -25.38
CA LYS A 176 14.69 31.20 -26.34
C LYS A 176 13.60 30.13 -26.50
N ALA A 177 13.10 29.99 -27.72
CA ALA A 177 12.21 28.90 -28.08
C ALA A 177 13.02 27.60 -28.28
N GLU A 178 12.60 26.51 -27.63
CA GLU A 178 13.21 25.19 -27.81
C GLU A 178 12.21 24.05 -27.56
N PRO A 179 12.37 22.89 -28.22
CA PRO A 179 11.57 21.70 -27.93
C PRO A 179 11.74 21.24 -26.48
N GLY A 180 10.65 20.84 -25.83
CA GLY A 180 10.70 20.38 -24.45
C GLY A 180 10.85 21.49 -23.41
N HIS A 181 10.62 22.75 -23.80
CA HIS A 181 10.78 23.91 -22.92
C HIS A 181 10.01 23.76 -21.60
N ILE A 182 8.75 23.31 -21.63
CA ILE A 182 7.98 23.06 -20.40
C ILE A 182 8.69 22.06 -19.47
N VAL A 183 9.18 20.94 -20.02
CA VAL A 183 9.87 19.91 -19.24
C VAL A 183 11.12 20.47 -18.58
N LYS A 184 11.90 21.28 -19.30
CA LYS A 184 13.14 21.89 -18.79
C LYS A 184 12.89 22.96 -17.74
N TYR A 185 11.93 23.85 -17.94
CA TYR A 185 11.84 25.09 -17.16
C TYR A 185 10.63 25.16 -16.22
N HIS A 186 9.64 24.28 -16.37
CA HIS A 186 8.34 24.36 -15.68
C HIS A 186 7.93 23.05 -14.97
N CYS A 187 8.92 22.22 -14.59
CA CYS A 187 8.69 21.07 -13.71
C CYS A 187 8.65 21.52 -12.23
N LEU A 188 7.52 21.31 -11.56
CA LEU A 188 7.32 21.70 -10.16
C LEU A 188 8.08 20.80 -9.16
N THR A 189 8.37 19.56 -9.56
CA THR A 189 9.11 18.57 -8.76
C THR A 189 10.52 18.39 -9.32
N ALA A 190 11.15 19.51 -9.66
CA ALA A 190 12.55 19.58 -10.01
C ALA A 190 13.34 20.44 -9.02
N THR A 191 14.63 20.14 -8.89
CA THR A 191 15.56 20.85 -8.02
C THR A 191 15.76 22.31 -8.44
N SER A 192 15.60 22.59 -9.74
CA SER A 192 15.65 23.92 -10.36
C SER A 192 15.20 23.82 -11.82
N ALA A 193 15.01 24.97 -12.48
CA ALA A 193 14.87 25.02 -13.93
C ALA A 193 16.14 24.47 -14.60
N ASN A 194 15.96 23.53 -15.52
CA ASN A 194 17.00 22.74 -16.19
C ASN A 194 17.84 21.86 -15.23
N GLY A 195 17.31 21.59 -14.03
CA GLY A 195 17.93 20.75 -13.01
C GLY A 195 17.58 19.27 -13.14
N PHE A 196 17.23 18.67 -12.01
CA PHE A 196 16.96 17.25 -11.87
C PHE A 196 15.60 17.03 -11.22
N LEU A 197 14.96 15.91 -11.53
CA LEU A 197 13.77 15.49 -10.80
C LEU A 197 14.10 15.21 -9.34
N THR A 198 13.21 15.60 -8.43
CA THR A 198 13.43 15.45 -6.98
C THR A 198 12.99 14.09 -6.46
N GLY A 199 11.86 13.57 -6.96
CA GLY A 199 11.24 12.32 -6.49
C GLY A 199 11.68 11.06 -7.26
N ALA A 200 12.39 11.21 -8.38
CA ALA A 200 12.81 10.08 -9.21
C ALA A 200 13.79 9.16 -8.48
N ASP A 201 13.80 7.89 -8.88
CA ASP A 201 14.59 6.81 -8.26
C ASP A 201 16.07 6.77 -8.71
N CYS A 202 16.45 7.67 -9.60
CA CYS A 202 17.79 7.84 -10.13
C CYS A 202 18.07 9.32 -10.42
N ALA A 203 19.35 9.66 -10.65
CA ALA A 203 19.72 11.01 -11.07
C ALA A 203 19.23 11.29 -12.51
N ARG A 204 18.00 11.81 -12.62
CA ARG A 204 17.35 12.15 -13.89
C ARG A 204 17.35 13.66 -14.08
N ASP A 205 18.22 14.14 -14.96
CA ASP A 205 18.19 15.55 -15.38
C ASP A 205 17.02 15.81 -16.35
N LEU A 206 16.54 17.05 -16.38
CA LEU A 206 15.40 17.44 -17.21
C LEU A 206 15.72 17.38 -18.72
N GLU A 207 16.99 17.49 -19.12
CA GLU A 207 17.41 17.33 -20.53
C GLU A 207 17.19 15.89 -21.03
N GLN A 208 17.45 14.89 -20.18
CA GLN A 208 17.08 13.51 -20.45
C GLN A 208 15.56 13.33 -20.47
N GLU A 209 14.85 14.03 -19.60
CA GLU A 209 13.39 13.90 -19.49
C GLU A 209 12.65 14.44 -20.72
N VAL A 210 13.17 15.50 -21.36
CA VAL A 210 12.69 16.00 -22.66
C VAL A 210 12.62 14.90 -23.72
N ARG A 211 13.50 13.88 -23.64
CA ARG A 211 13.53 12.79 -24.61
C ARG A 211 12.29 11.88 -24.54
N CYS A 212 11.59 11.85 -23.41
CA CYS A 212 10.34 11.11 -23.24
C CYS A 212 9.23 11.72 -24.11
N PHE A 213 9.15 13.05 -24.17
CA PHE A 213 8.02 13.80 -24.75
C PHE A 213 8.25 14.28 -26.18
N LYS A 214 9.12 13.64 -26.95
CA LYS A 214 9.29 13.98 -28.37
C LYS A 214 7.95 13.84 -29.10
N GLN A 215 7.54 14.88 -29.83
CA GLN A 215 6.27 14.91 -30.58
C GLN A 215 6.09 13.69 -31.50
N SER A 216 7.15 13.24 -32.18
CA SER A 216 7.10 12.05 -33.06
C SER A 216 6.92 10.72 -32.32
N GLY A 217 7.07 10.70 -31.00
CA GLY A 217 6.98 9.52 -30.15
C GLY A 217 5.74 9.49 -29.25
N LEU A 218 4.85 10.48 -29.35
CA LEU A 218 3.60 10.50 -28.60
C LEU A 218 2.59 9.55 -29.24
N LYS A 219 2.09 8.59 -28.48
CA LYS A 219 1.11 7.60 -28.93
C LYS A 219 0.03 7.42 -27.87
N LEU A 220 -1.12 8.03 -28.10
CA LEU A 220 -2.31 7.81 -27.29
C LEU A 220 -2.77 6.36 -27.45
N ARG A 221 -2.88 5.63 -26.35
CA ARG A 221 -3.52 4.31 -26.34
C ARG A 221 -5.03 4.50 -26.22
N THR A 222 -5.73 4.39 -27.34
CA THR A 222 -7.19 4.47 -27.37
C THR A 222 -7.85 3.13 -27.07
N TYR A 223 -7.11 2.02 -27.14
CA TYR A 223 -7.69 0.67 -27.13
C TYR A 223 -7.73 0.00 -25.76
N TYR A 224 -6.96 0.49 -24.76
CA TYR A 224 -7.05 0.10 -23.34
C TYR A 224 -6.26 1.05 -22.43
N ASN A 225 -6.61 1.08 -21.14
CA ASN A 225 -6.00 1.97 -20.13
C ASN A 225 -5.04 1.29 -19.14
N ASN A 226 -4.77 -0.01 -19.29
CA ASN A 226 -3.96 -0.82 -18.37
C ASN A 226 -4.38 -0.72 -16.89
N TRP A 227 -5.68 -0.60 -16.63
CA TRP A 227 -6.27 -0.53 -15.30
C TRP A 227 -6.88 -1.86 -14.86
N ASP A 228 -7.12 -2.01 -13.56
CA ASP A 228 -7.96 -3.07 -12.98
C ASP A 228 -8.55 -2.56 -11.65
N TRP A 229 -9.60 -3.21 -11.14
CA TRP A 229 -10.11 -2.99 -9.78
C TRP A 229 -10.98 -4.16 -9.30
N GLY A 230 -11.47 -4.06 -8.06
CA GLY A 230 -12.40 -5.02 -7.47
C GLY A 230 -11.83 -5.76 -6.27
N HIS A 231 -10.54 -5.58 -5.94
CA HIS A 231 -10.00 -6.04 -4.66
C HIS A 231 -10.46 -5.15 -3.50
N ARG A 232 -10.61 -5.78 -2.34
CA ARG A 232 -10.93 -5.16 -1.06
C ARG A 232 -10.05 -5.78 0.02
N TYR A 233 -9.57 -4.96 0.93
CA TYR A 233 -8.89 -5.42 2.14
C TYR A 233 -9.93 -5.99 3.12
N ILE A 234 -9.78 -7.26 3.49
CA ILE A 234 -10.72 -7.98 4.36
C ILE A 234 -9.98 -8.46 5.60
N LEU A 235 -10.26 -7.81 6.73
CA LEU A 235 -9.68 -8.14 8.02
C LEU A 235 -10.78 -8.62 8.97
N ASN A 236 -10.87 -9.93 9.19
CA ASN A 236 -11.78 -10.50 10.18
C ASN A 236 -10.99 -11.03 11.37
N LEU A 237 -11.55 -10.96 12.57
CA LEU A 237 -10.87 -11.38 13.79
C LEU A 237 -11.80 -12.25 14.64
N ARG A 238 -11.37 -13.48 14.92
CA ARG A 238 -12.10 -14.45 15.75
C ARG A 238 -11.47 -14.59 17.14
N PRO A 239 -12.19 -15.22 18.08
CA PRO A 239 -11.60 -15.62 19.36
C PRO A 239 -10.28 -16.38 19.19
N GLY A 240 -9.25 -15.94 19.91
CA GLY A 240 -7.91 -16.53 19.84
C GLY A 240 -7.07 -16.09 18.63
N GLU A 241 -7.52 -15.10 17.85
CA GLU A 241 -6.74 -14.51 16.77
C GLU A 241 -6.01 -13.23 17.17
N SER A 242 -4.84 -13.04 16.56
CA SER A 242 -4.14 -11.76 16.53
C SER A 242 -3.43 -11.59 15.21
N TYR A 243 -3.36 -10.35 14.71
CA TYR A 243 -2.62 -10.01 13.51
C TYR A 243 -1.71 -8.83 13.78
N THR A 244 -0.40 -9.06 13.61
CA THR A 244 0.62 -8.04 13.77
C THR A 244 1.21 -7.69 12.43
N ARG A 245 1.01 -6.46 11.97
CA ARG A 245 1.62 -5.93 10.75
C ARG A 245 2.88 -5.16 11.10
N PHE A 246 4.01 -5.56 10.53
CA PHE A 246 5.31 -4.93 10.71
C PHE A 246 5.62 -3.99 9.54
N TYR A 247 6.24 -2.85 9.85
CA TYR A 247 6.60 -1.81 8.87
C TYR A 247 7.98 -2.06 8.24
N TYR A 248 8.48 -3.28 8.37
CA TYR A 248 9.76 -3.73 7.87
C TYR A 248 9.69 -5.21 7.48
N SER A 249 10.57 -5.62 6.58
CA SER A 249 10.68 -7.00 6.13
C SER A 249 11.19 -7.90 7.27
N LEU A 250 10.55 -9.04 7.49
CA LEU A 250 10.97 -10.05 8.47
C LEU A 250 12.02 -11.03 7.92
N GLY A 251 12.23 -11.06 6.60
CA GLY A 251 13.32 -11.81 5.99
C GLY A 251 13.36 -11.71 4.47
N ASN A 252 14.20 -12.55 3.85
CA ASN A 252 14.44 -12.59 2.39
C ASN A 252 14.30 -14.03 1.82
N SER A 253 13.71 -14.94 2.58
CA SER A 253 13.27 -16.26 2.10
C SER A 253 11.81 -16.18 1.60
N PRO A 254 11.38 -17.11 0.72
CA PRO A 254 10.01 -17.13 0.19
C PRO A 254 8.90 -17.22 1.23
N GLU A 255 9.21 -17.53 2.50
CA GLU A 255 8.25 -17.49 3.59
C GLU A 255 7.77 -16.07 3.94
N PHE A 256 8.45 -15.03 3.43
CA PHE A 256 8.16 -13.61 3.68
C PHE A 256 7.80 -12.81 2.42
N TYR A 257 7.77 -13.42 1.23
CA TYR A 257 7.36 -12.71 0.02
C TYR A 257 6.69 -13.63 -0.98
N VAL A 258 5.87 -13.04 -1.87
CA VAL A 258 5.38 -13.71 -3.07
C VAL A 258 6.41 -13.57 -4.18
N PRO A 259 6.97 -14.67 -4.71
CA PRO A 259 8.01 -14.57 -5.73
C PRO A 259 7.49 -13.93 -7.01
N ASN A 260 8.18 -12.90 -7.50
CA ASN A 260 7.92 -12.32 -8.81
C ASN A 260 8.85 -12.95 -9.84
N LYS A 261 8.29 -13.74 -10.77
CA LYS A 261 9.05 -14.57 -11.74
C LYS A 261 10.12 -15.43 -11.04
N GLY A 262 9.76 -16.02 -9.91
CA GLY A 262 10.61 -16.93 -9.13
C GLY A 262 11.70 -16.26 -8.30
N LYS A 263 11.65 -14.94 -8.10
CA LYS A 263 12.65 -14.18 -7.31
C LYS A 263 11.98 -13.28 -6.28
N ASP A 264 12.75 -12.88 -5.27
CA ASP A 264 12.34 -11.80 -4.37
C ASP A 264 12.14 -10.51 -5.20
N PRO A 265 10.93 -9.92 -5.22
CA PRO A 265 10.62 -8.70 -5.98
C PRO A 265 11.49 -7.50 -5.60
N GLU A 266 12.03 -7.48 -4.38
CA GLU A 266 12.83 -6.38 -3.85
C GLU A 266 14.35 -6.60 -4.03
N SER A 267 14.78 -7.81 -4.38
CA SER A 267 16.22 -8.16 -4.52
C SER A 267 16.99 -7.28 -5.50
N VAL A 268 16.32 -6.76 -6.53
CA VAL A 268 16.92 -5.86 -7.53
C VAL A 268 17.18 -4.47 -6.94
N ASN A 269 16.31 -4.01 -6.04
CA ASN A 269 16.35 -2.67 -5.46
C ASN A 269 16.07 -2.71 -3.93
N PRO A 270 16.95 -3.35 -3.13
CA PRO A 270 16.74 -3.49 -1.68
C PRO A 270 16.77 -2.15 -0.91
N ARG A 271 17.16 -1.08 -1.59
CA ARG A 271 17.15 0.29 -1.04
C ARG A 271 15.73 0.84 -0.84
N TYR A 272 14.73 0.35 -1.57
CA TYR A 272 13.38 0.93 -1.55
C TYR A 272 12.58 0.59 -0.29
N ARG A 273 12.89 -0.51 0.40
CA ARG A 273 12.35 -0.87 1.73
C ARG A 273 10.83 -0.77 1.78
N ILE A 274 10.18 -1.26 0.73
CA ILE A 274 8.72 -1.17 0.58
C ILE A 274 8.01 -2.34 1.25
N ARG A 275 8.65 -3.51 1.31
CA ARG A 275 8.07 -4.69 1.96
C ARG A 275 8.02 -4.52 3.47
N GLY A 276 6.83 -4.70 4.01
CA GLY A 276 6.61 -5.15 5.38
C GLY A 276 6.07 -6.58 5.38
N ASN A 277 5.88 -7.14 6.57
CA ASN A 277 5.27 -8.45 6.73
C ASN A 277 4.21 -8.43 7.82
N GLY A 278 3.20 -9.27 7.69
CA GLY A 278 2.25 -9.56 8.76
C GLY A 278 2.52 -10.93 9.37
N VAL A 279 2.21 -11.08 10.66
CA VAL A 279 2.19 -12.35 11.37
C VAL A 279 0.81 -12.52 11.98
N TRP A 280 0.06 -13.48 11.46
CA TRP A 280 -1.26 -13.88 11.94
C TRP A 280 -1.13 -15.12 12.82
N ILE A 281 -1.59 -15.01 14.06
CA ILE A 281 -1.66 -16.14 15.00
C ILE A 281 -3.12 -16.45 15.24
N PHE A 282 -3.53 -17.68 14.95
CA PHE A 282 -4.84 -18.21 15.32
C PHE A 282 -4.68 -19.43 16.23
N ARG A 283 -5.14 -19.28 17.48
CA ARG A 283 -5.24 -20.36 18.47
C ARG A 283 -6.71 -20.59 18.80
N PRO A 284 -7.43 -21.42 18.01
CA PRO A 284 -8.85 -21.63 18.21
C PRO A 284 -9.12 -22.11 19.65
N PRO A 285 -9.94 -21.39 20.45
CA PRO A 285 -10.30 -21.87 21.78
C PRO A 285 -11.19 -23.11 21.65
N LEU A 286 -10.67 -24.27 22.06
CA LEU A 286 -11.36 -25.55 21.97
C LEU A 286 -12.21 -25.79 23.22
N THR A 287 -13.28 -25.00 23.35
CA THR A 287 -14.29 -25.11 24.41
C THR A 287 -15.68 -25.16 23.78
N ASP A 288 -16.68 -25.70 24.48
CA ASP A 288 -18.06 -25.78 23.97
C ASP A 288 -18.60 -24.42 23.52
N GLU A 289 -18.23 -23.34 24.21
CA GLU A 289 -18.71 -22.00 23.87
C GLU A 289 -18.09 -21.47 22.57
N PHE A 290 -16.80 -21.70 22.32
CA PHE A 290 -16.05 -21.12 21.20
C PHE A 290 -15.88 -22.03 19.98
N PHE A 291 -16.01 -23.34 20.15
CA PHE A 291 -15.83 -24.32 19.07
C PHE A 291 -16.73 -24.04 17.85
N PRO A 292 -18.03 -23.70 18.00
CA PRO A 292 -18.90 -23.37 16.85
C PRO A 292 -18.52 -22.07 16.12
N VAL A 293 -17.75 -21.20 16.75
CA VAL A 293 -17.27 -19.92 16.20
C VAL A 293 -15.90 -20.10 15.53
N ALA A 294 -15.02 -20.88 16.15
CA ALA A 294 -13.66 -21.11 15.66
C ALA A 294 -13.60 -22.00 14.41
N VAL A 295 -14.54 -22.95 14.29
CA VAL A 295 -14.57 -23.93 13.21
C VAL A 295 -15.37 -23.41 12.01
N TYR A 296 -14.78 -23.55 10.82
CA TYR A 296 -15.43 -23.19 9.56
C TYR A 296 -16.53 -24.20 9.21
N GLN A 297 -16.22 -25.50 9.30
CA GLN A 297 -17.16 -26.59 9.05
C GLN A 297 -16.71 -27.87 9.79
N THR A 298 -17.67 -28.68 10.26
CA THR A 298 -17.42 -30.04 10.75
C THR A 298 -18.25 -31.07 9.99
N ARG A 299 -17.74 -32.30 9.92
CA ARG A 299 -18.50 -33.47 9.48
C ARG A 299 -18.14 -34.66 10.37
N GLY A 300 -19.03 -35.07 11.27
CA GLY A 300 -18.81 -36.20 12.16
C GLY A 300 -17.72 -36.00 13.23
N ALA A 301 -17.20 -34.78 13.41
CA ALA A 301 -16.26 -34.43 14.47
C ALA A 301 -17.01 -33.78 15.66
N VAL A 302 -16.61 -34.13 16.88
CA VAL A 302 -17.15 -33.59 18.13
C VAL A 302 -16.01 -33.14 19.06
N LEU A 303 -16.34 -32.27 20.01
CA LEU A 303 -15.42 -31.80 21.05
C LEU A 303 -15.73 -32.51 22.37
N SER A 304 -14.69 -33.04 23.02
CA SER A 304 -14.75 -33.55 24.39
C SER A 304 -14.60 -32.42 25.43
N PRO A 305 -15.09 -32.61 26.68
CA PRO A 305 -14.97 -31.60 27.74
C PRO A 305 -13.54 -31.18 28.09
N ASP A 306 -12.54 -32.01 27.75
CA ASP A 306 -11.12 -31.74 27.94
C ASP A 306 -10.49 -30.93 26.79
N GLY A 307 -11.30 -30.51 25.81
CA GLY A 307 -10.85 -29.75 24.64
C GLY A 307 -10.33 -30.60 23.49
N THR A 308 -10.48 -31.93 23.54
CA THR A 308 -10.04 -32.85 22.48
C THR A 308 -11.10 -32.98 21.38
N ILE A 309 -10.74 -32.70 20.13
CA ILE A 309 -11.57 -32.99 18.96
C ILE A 309 -11.36 -34.44 18.54
N HIS A 310 -12.44 -35.20 18.39
CA HIS A 310 -12.40 -36.59 17.96
C HIS A 310 -13.64 -36.95 17.11
N PRO A 311 -13.62 -38.08 16.38
CA PRO A 311 -14.81 -38.62 15.73
C PRO A 311 -16.00 -38.79 16.68
N ALA A 312 -17.21 -38.55 16.20
CA ALA A 312 -18.45 -38.85 16.90
C ALA A 312 -18.70 -40.37 17.00
N GLU A 313 -18.27 -41.11 15.97
CA GLU A 313 -18.48 -42.55 15.84
C GLU A 313 -17.18 -43.24 15.40
N SER A 314 -16.89 -44.42 15.96
CA SER A 314 -15.78 -45.26 15.51
C SER A 314 -16.07 -45.87 14.13
N GLY A 315 -15.03 -46.05 13.32
CA GLY A 315 -15.15 -46.65 11.99
C GLY A 315 -15.68 -45.69 10.90
N THR A 316 -15.96 -44.44 11.26
CA THR A 316 -16.39 -43.39 10.32
C THR A 316 -15.37 -42.24 10.33
N PRO A 317 -14.88 -41.77 9.17
CA PRO A 317 -14.04 -40.58 9.11
C PRO A 317 -14.79 -39.33 9.57
N ALA A 318 -14.14 -38.55 10.41
CA ALA A 318 -14.57 -37.23 10.85
C ALA A 318 -13.68 -36.15 10.25
N GLU A 319 -14.26 -35.02 9.90
CA GLU A 319 -13.56 -33.85 9.35
C GLU A 319 -13.83 -32.61 10.21
N VAL A 320 -12.79 -31.84 10.49
CA VAL A 320 -12.89 -30.50 11.06
C VAL A 320 -12.07 -29.53 10.22
N ILE A 321 -12.69 -28.44 9.78
CA ILE A 321 -12.11 -27.46 8.87
C ILE A 321 -11.99 -26.12 9.58
N PHE A 322 -10.80 -25.53 9.55
CA PHE A 322 -10.52 -24.17 9.99
C PHE A 322 -10.24 -23.30 8.78
N LYS A 323 -10.85 -22.12 8.73
CA LYS A 323 -10.46 -21.07 7.79
C LYS A 323 -9.32 -20.27 8.40
N VAL A 324 -8.26 -19.97 7.66
CA VAL A 324 -7.20 -19.04 8.07
C VAL A 324 -7.16 -17.92 7.04
N GLN A 325 -7.30 -16.68 7.51
CA GLN A 325 -7.29 -15.49 6.66
C GLN A 325 -5.93 -14.79 6.72
N GLY A 326 -5.51 -14.19 5.62
CA GLY A 326 -4.30 -13.37 5.59
C GLY A 326 -4.58 -11.87 5.79
N ALA A 327 -5.77 -11.39 5.40
CA ALA A 327 -6.08 -9.98 5.11
C ALA A 327 -5.19 -9.36 4.02
N ASN A 328 -3.87 -9.45 4.20
CA ASN A 328 -2.85 -9.31 3.17
C ASN A 328 -2.47 -10.68 2.58
N ILE A 329 -1.72 -10.68 1.48
CA ILE A 329 -1.36 -11.90 0.75
C ILE A 329 -0.46 -12.83 1.59
N ILE A 330 -0.86 -14.10 1.71
CA ILE A 330 -0.16 -15.14 2.48
C ILE A 330 1.11 -15.57 1.74
N THR A 331 2.21 -15.71 2.50
CA THR A 331 3.51 -16.15 1.97
C THR A 331 3.96 -17.47 2.57
N SER A 332 3.53 -17.78 3.80
CA SER A 332 3.74 -19.08 4.44
C SER A 332 2.76 -19.31 5.57
N GLN A 333 2.60 -20.57 5.97
CA GLN A 333 1.81 -20.98 7.12
C GLN A 333 2.49 -22.11 7.87
N ARG A 334 2.44 -22.07 9.20
CA ARG A 334 2.89 -23.15 10.08
C ARG A 334 1.72 -23.66 10.91
N ILE A 335 1.42 -24.94 10.78
CA ILE A 335 0.35 -25.63 11.48
C ILE A 335 0.97 -26.44 12.62
N ARG A 336 0.56 -26.14 13.85
CA ARG A 336 0.94 -26.89 15.05
C ARG A 336 -0.29 -27.44 15.73
N ALA A 337 -0.19 -28.65 16.26
CA ALA A 337 -1.24 -29.24 17.09
C ALA A 337 -0.69 -30.35 17.98
N ALA A 338 -1.34 -30.62 19.11
CA ALA A 338 -1.15 -31.84 19.86
C ALA A 338 -2.15 -32.90 19.38
N ALA A 339 -1.67 -34.12 19.19
CA ALA A 339 -2.47 -35.21 18.65
C ALA A 339 -2.23 -36.51 19.41
N ASN A 340 -3.18 -37.43 19.31
CA ASN A 340 -3.06 -38.78 19.85
C ASN A 340 -3.64 -39.80 18.85
N ARG A 341 -2.98 -40.95 18.70
CA ARG A 341 -3.49 -42.14 18.00
C ARG A 341 -3.24 -43.36 18.86
N GLN A 342 -4.25 -44.16 19.20
CA GLN A 342 -4.06 -45.33 20.06
C GLN A 342 -3.49 -46.54 19.31
N SER A 343 -3.68 -46.62 17.99
CA SER A 343 -3.21 -47.74 17.16
C SER A 343 -2.82 -47.30 15.75
N SER A 344 -2.12 -48.18 15.03
CA SER A 344 -1.81 -47.99 13.61
C SER A 344 -3.05 -48.03 12.69
N SER A 345 -4.17 -48.59 13.17
CA SER A 345 -5.45 -48.61 12.45
C SER A 345 -6.20 -47.29 12.52
N ASP A 346 -5.89 -46.43 13.50
CA ASP A 346 -6.43 -45.07 13.56
C ASP A 346 -5.72 -44.19 12.53
N ARG A 347 -6.37 -43.15 12.01
CA ARG A 347 -5.77 -42.24 11.03
C ARG A 347 -5.99 -40.78 11.40
N LEU A 348 -4.95 -39.98 11.24
CA LEU A 348 -4.99 -38.53 11.30
C LEU A 348 -4.26 -37.97 10.08
N GLU A 349 -4.93 -37.11 9.31
CA GLU A 349 -4.36 -36.42 8.15
C GLU A 349 -4.64 -34.91 8.25
N VAL A 350 -3.76 -34.11 7.65
CA VAL A 350 -3.96 -32.66 7.46
C VAL A 350 -3.94 -32.35 5.98
N TRP A 351 -4.96 -31.61 5.54
CA TRP A 351 -5.16 -31.18 4.17
C TRP A 351 -5.34 -29.67 4.14
N VAL A 352 -4.91 -29.03 3.05
CA VAL A 352 -5.11 -27.59 2.82
C VAL A 352 -5.80 -27.32 1.49
N SER A 353 -6.52 -26.22 1.42
CA SER A 353 -7.13 -25.69 0.18
C SER A 353 -6.95 -24.18 0.10
N THR A 354 -6.48 -23.71 -1.06
CA THR A 354 -6.44 -22.30 -1.47
C THR A 354 -7.53 -21.97 -2.50
N THR A 355 -8.42 -22.92 -2.77
CA THR A 355 -9.49 -22.85 -3.78
C THR A 355 -10.88 -22.94 -3.14
N ALA A 356 -11.02 -22.37 -1.94
CA ALA A 356 -12.25 -22.39 -1.15
C ALA A 356 -12.87 -23.81 -0.96
N GLY A 357 -12.03 -24.84 -0.87
CA GLY A 357 -12.46 -26.22 -0.62
C GLY A 357 -12.82 -27.01 -1.88
N LEU A 358 -12.68 -26.44 -3.08
CA LEU A 358 -12.90 -27.16 -4.35
C LEU A 358 -11.82 -28.22 -4.61
N HIS A 359 -10.57 -27.91 -4.25
CA HIS A 359 -9.45 -28.83 -4.33
C HIS A 359 -8.67 -28.86 -3.00
N TRP A 360 -8.23 -30.05 -2.60
CA TRP A 360 -7.52 -30.32 -1.35
C TRP A 360 -6.19 -31.00 -1.60
N THR A 361 -5.14 -30.48 -0.98
CA THR A 361 -3.78 -31.04 -1.00
C THR A 361 -3.46 -31.64 0.37
N LYS A 362 -3.07 -32.92 0.43
CA LYS A 362 -2.62 -33.55 1.67
C LYS A 362 -1.21 -33.04 1.99
N VAL A 363 -1.04 -32.44 3.17
CA VAL A 363 0.26 -31.91 3.62
C VAL A 363 0.85 -32.72 4.77
N TYR A 364 0.05 -33.55 5.43
CA TYR A 364 0.54 -34.40 6.51
C TYR A 364 -0.33 -35.65 6.70
N GLN A 365 0.33 -36.73 7.13
CA GLN A 365 -0.31 -37.96 7.58
C GLN A 365 0.46 -38.48 8.79
N ALA A 366 -0.23 -38.73 9.89
CA ALA A 366 0.39 -39.20 11.12
C ALA A 366 0.76 -40.69 11.01
N GLU A 367 2.02 -41.01 11.32
CA GLU A 367 2.50 -42.40 11.44
C GLU A 367 2.63 -42.85 12.90
N GLN A 368 2.90 -41.90 13.80
CA GLN A 368 3.16 -42.13 15.22
C GLN A 368 1.90 -42.60 15.97
N VAL A 369 2.10 -43.52 16.91
CA VAL A 369 1.09 -44.04 17.86
C VAL A 369 1.47 -43.54 19.26
N GLY A 370 0.47 -43.28 20.09
CA GLY A 370 0.58 -42.52 21.33
C GLY A 370 0.31 -41.04 21.10
N SER A 371 0.71 -40.22 22.07
CA SER A 371 0.61 -38.76 21.98
C SER A 371 1.83 -38.17 21.28
N PHE A 372 1.62 -37.21 20.38
CA PHE A 372 2.67 -36.56 19.60
C PHE A 372 2.27 -35.12 19.23
N SER A 373 3.23 -34.35 18.69
CA SER A 373 2.99 -33.01 18.15
C SER A 373 3.09 -33.01 16.63
N ILE A 374 2.17 -32.29 16.00
CA ILE A 374 2.21 -31.93 14.59
C ILE A 374 2.91 -30.59 14.48
N ASP A 375 3.84 -30.46 13.54
CA ASP A 375 4.50 -29.20 13.21
C ASP A 375 4.82 -29.18 11.71
N GLN A 376 3.94 -28.54 10.94
CA GLN A 376 4.01 -28.53 9.47
C GLN A 376 4.18 -27.10 8.97
N LYS A 377 5.27 -26.87 8.22
CA LYS A 377 5.55 -25.58 7.57
C LYS A 377 5.21 -25.69 6.09
N LEU A 378 4.35 -24.80 5.63
CA LEU A 378 3.86 -24.69 4.27
C LEU A 378 4.34 -23.38 3.66
N VAL A 379 4.84 -23.44 2.43
CA VAL A 379 5.25 -22.27 1.66
C VAL A 379 4.67 -22.39 0.28
N GLU A 380 5.10 -23.39 -0.50
CA GLU A 380 4.65 -23.59 -1.88
C GLU A 380 3.14 -23.82 -1.99
N GLU A 381 2.54 -24.46 -0.98
CA GLU A 381 1.13 -24.83 -0.94
C GLU A 381 0.19 -23.64 -0.70
N VAL A 382 0.70 -22.54 -0.12
CA VAL A 382 -0.13 -21.42 0.37
C VAL A 382 0.32 -20.05 -0.13
N ASN A 383 1.52 -19.93 -0.69
CA ASN A 383 2.09 -18.66 -1.14
C ASN A 383 1.25 -18.06 -2.28
N GLY A 384 0.82 -16.81 -2.11
CA GLY A 384 -0.04 -16.10 -3.07
C GLY A 384 -1.54 -16.19 -2.78
N ALA A 385 -1.96 -16.92 -1.75
CA ALA A 385 -3.37 -17.00 -1.34
C ALA A 385 -3.76 -15.85 -0.38
N TYR A 386 -5.04 -15.49 -0.31
CA TYR A 386 -5.58 -14.62 0.75
C TYR A 386 -6.29 -15.42 1.86
N GLU A 387 -6.56 -16.68 1.59
CA GLU A 387 -7.32 -17.59 2.43
C GLU A 387 -6.78 -19.01 2.27
N VAL A 388 -6.67 -19.72 3.38
CA VAL A 388 -6.34 -21.14 3.42
C VAL A 388 -7.36 -21.86 4.29
N LEU A 389 -8.05 -22.86 3.74
CA LEU A 389 -8.80 -23.81 4.56
C LEU A 389 -7.86 -24.93 4.99
N VAL A 390 -7.81 -25.22 6.29
CA VAL A 390 -7.06 -26.34 6.86
C VAL A 390 -8.04 -27.38 7.39
N LYS A 391 -7.99 -28.58 6.84
CA LYS A 391 -8.86 -29.71 7.20
C LYS A 391 -8.07 -30.80 7.90
N PHE A 392 -8.51 -31.17 9.10
CA PHE A 392 -8.06 -32.38 9.78
C PHE A 392 -9.05 -33.52 9.50
N VAL A 393 -8.55 -34.66 9.05
CA VAL A 393 -9.33 -35.90 8.88
C VAL A 393 -8.93 -36.87 9.99
N LEU A 394 -9.90 -37.25 10.81
CA LEU A 394 -9.73 -38.13 11.97
C LEU A 394 -10.51 -39.43 11.72
N TYR A 395 -9.91 -40.58 12.02
CA TYR A 395 -10.57 -41.87 11.94
C TYR A 395 -10.14 -42.74 13.10
N GLY A 396 -11.07 -43.05 14.01
CA GLY A 396 -10.86 -43.96 15.12
C GLY A 396 -11.39 -45.34 14.74
N ALA A 397 -10.50 -46.34 14.57
CA ALA A 397 -10.89 -47.62 13.99
C ALA A 397 -11.77 -48.47 14.93
N THR A 398 -11.44 -48.46 16.22
CA THR A 398 -12.10 -49.30 17.23
C THR A 398 -12.91 -48.50 18.25
N LYS A 399 -12.50 -47.25 18.53
CA LYS A 399 -13.21 -46.31 19.39
C LYS A 399 -13.20 -44.94 18.75
N ALA A 400 -14.21 -44.13 19.02
CA ALA A 400 -14.32 -42.81 18.42
C ALA A 400 -13.21 -41.87 18.95
N ASP A 401 -12.83 -42.02 20.22
CA ASP A 401 -11.78 -41.27 20.92
C ASP A 401 -10.38 -41.91 20.83
N SER A 402 -10.19 -42.95 20.00
CA SER A 402 -8.86 -43.54 19.77
C SER A 402 -7.93 -42.64 18.97
N VAL A 403 -8.48 -41.59 18.34
CA VAL A 403 -7.74 -40.51 17.71
C VAL A 403 -8.26 -39.17 18.22
N GLY A 404 -7.36 -38.23 18.49
CA GLY A 404 -7.74 -36.92 19.02
C GLY A 404 -6.80 -35.81 18.58
N LEU A 405 -7.32 -34.59 18.54
CA LEU A 405 -6.61 -33.36 18.19
C LEU A 405 -6.94 -32.26 19.21
N ARG A 406 -5.92 -31.54 19.71
CA ARG A 406 -6.06 -30.40 20.61
C ARG A 406 -4.90 -29.41 20.44
N ASP A 407 -4.91 -28.31 21.18
CA ASP A 407 -3.83 -27.31 21.23
C ASP A 407 -3.37 -26.83 19.84
N ILE A 408 -4.34 -26.51 18.97
CA ILE A 408 -4.07 -26.14 17.58
C ILE A 408 -3.56 -24.69 17.53
N THR A 409 -2.54 -24.43 16.71
CA THR A 409 -2.06 -23.09 16.39
C THR A 409 -1.73 -22.99 14.91
N PHE A 410 -2.29 -21.97 14.26
CA PHE A 410 -1.89 -21.54 12.93
C PHE A 410 -1.07 -20.26 13.05
N GLU A 411 0.14 -20.26 12.50
CA GLU A 411 0.98 -19.07 12.36
C GLU A 411 1.15 -18.80 10.88
N THR A 412 0.61 -17.69 10.38
CA THR A 412 0.61 -17.35 8.95
C THR A 412 1.38 -16.07 8.75
N ASN A 413 2.38 -16.10 7.88
CA ASN A 413 3.08 -14.89 7.44
C ASN A 413 2.38 -14.33 6.21
N THR A 414 2.30 -13.01 6.15
CA THR A 414 1.82 -12.29 4.99
C THR A 414 2.87 -11.30 4.51
N MET A 415 2.79 -10.93 3.25
CA MET A 415 3.53 -9.83 2.67
C MET A 415 2.61 -8.62 2.53
N LEU A 416 3.13 -7.43 2.82
CA LEU A 416 2.38 -6.19 2.73
C LEU A 416 3.28 -5.03 2.31
N ASN A 417 2.67 -3.93 1.92
CA ASN A 417 3.35 -2.67 1.67
C ASN A 417 3.45 -1.86 2.97
N SER A 418 4.67 -1.57 3.43
CA SER A 418 4.90 -0.85 4.69
C SER A 418 4.51 0.63 4.64
N LYS A 419 4.37 1.20 3.42
CA LYS A 419 4.17 2.65 3.21
C LYS A 419 2.72 3.10 3.33
N THR A 420 1.78 2.17 3.24
CA THR A 420 0.32 2.44 3.16
C THR A 420 -0.43 1.97 4.40
N GLN A 421 0.25 1.28 5.32
CA GLN A 421 -0.32 0.96 6.62
C GLN A 421 -0.65 2.23 7.44
N PRO A 422 -1.59 2.15 8.41
CA PRO A 422 -1.94 3.27 9.29
C PRO A 422 -0.72 3.90 9.99
N GLN A 423 -0.30 5.08 9.55
CA GLN A 423 0.92 5.72 10.07
C GLN A 423 0.67 6.49 11.38
N LEU A 424 1.76 6.80 12.09
CA LEU A 424 1.79 7.83 13.13
C LEU A 424 2.76 8.94 12.71
N ARG A 425 2.41 10.18 13.04
CA ARG A 425 3.22 11.39 12.84
C ARG A 425 3.61 11.99 14.18
N LEU A 426 4.59 12.89 14.18
CA LEU A 426 4.97 13.65 15.37
C LEU A 426 3.78 14.44 15.93
N GLY A 427 3.58 14.38 17.25
CA GLY A 427 2.46 15.02 17.94
C GLY A 427 1.17 14.21 17.93
N LEU A 428 0.03 14.90 17.95
CA LEU A 428 -1.30 14.27 18.02
C LEU A 428 -1.69 13.56 16.72
N ASN A 429 -2.10 12.29 16.86
CA ASN A 429 -2.70 11.46 15.82
C ASN A 429 -4.07 10.98 16.30
N THR A 430 -5.06 11.05 15.43
CA THR A 430 -6.39 10.48 15.68
C THR A 430 -6.46 9.10 15.06
N VAL A 431 -6.78 8.09 15.87
CA VAL A 431 -7.07 6.74 15.41
C VAL A 431 -8.58 6.55 15.40
N TYR A 432 -9.11 6.10 14.27
CA TYR A 432 -10.50 5.66 14.08
C TYR A 432 -10.53 4.15 13.94
N VAL A 433 -11.45 3.51 14.65
CA VAL A 433 -11.65 2.06 14.64
C VAL A 433 -13.11 1.74 14.43
N ASP A 434 -13.37 0.82 13.50
CA ASP A 434 -14.72 0.38 13.14
C ASP A 434 -14.74 -1.05 12.61
N ILE A 435 -15.94 -1.59 12.41
CA ILE A 435 -16.18 -2.88 11.76
C ILE A 435 -17.25 -2.72 10.68
N GLY A 436 -17.23 -3.58 9.67
CA GLY A 436 -18.31 -3.64 8.69
C GLY A 436 -19.43 -4.58 9.12
N ASP A 437 -20.29 -4.93 8.16
CA ASP A 437 -21.32 -5.96 8.35
C ASP A 437 -20.71 -7.25 8.93
N PHE A 438 -21.46 -7.95 9.80
CA PHE A 438 -21.11 -9.27 10.34
C PHE A 438 -21.25 -10.37 9.28
N LEU A 439 -20.50 -10.23 8.19
CA LEU A 439 -20.43 -11.14 7.07
C LEU A 439 -18.97 -11.52 6.82
N ASP A 440 -18.72 -12.83 6.78
CA ASP A 440 -17.46 -13.36 6.31
C ASP A 440 -17.52 -13.53 4.78
N SER A 441 -16.36 -13.54 4.13
CA SER A 441 -16.27 -13.53 2.66
C SER A 441 -15.45 -14.71 2.16
N ILE A 442 -15.92 -15.37 1.11
CA ILE A 442 -15.11 -16.30 0.30
C ILE A 442 -14.77 -15.58 -1.00
N VAL A 443 -13.48 -15.53 -1.34
CA VAL A 443 -13.00 -14.89 -2.57
C VAL A 443 -12.42 -15.92 -3.52
N LEU A 444 -12.97 -16.00 -4.74
CA LEU A 444 -12.36 -16.71 -5.85
C LEU A 444 -11.70 -15.70 -6.80
N TRP A 445 -10.44 -15.97 -7.13
CA TRP A 445 -9.68 -15.17 -8.09
C TRP A 445 -8.77 -16.11 -8.90
N PRO A 446 -9.31 -16.80 -9.91
CA PRO A 446 -8.56 -17.80 -10.67
C PRO A 446 -7.57 -17.18 -11.66
N GLU A 447 -6.45 -17.90 -11.91
CA GLU A 447 -5.56 -17.61 -13.03
C GLU A 447 -6.14 -18.21 -14.33
N LEU A 448 -6.53 -17.35 -15.27
CA LEU A 448 -7.25 -17.74 -16.48
C LEU A 448 -6.36 -18.25 -17.63
N GLN A 449 -5.06 -17.98 -17.61
CA GLN A 449 -4.14 -18.45 -18.65
C GLN A 449 -3.90 -19.97 -18.57
N GLY A 450 -3.81 -20.63 -19.72
CA GLY A 450 -3.70 -22.08 -19.80
C GLY A 450 -4.87 -22.80 -19.12
N ASP A 451 -4.59 -23.86 -18.37
CA ASP A 451 -5.61 -24.73 -17.75
C ASP A 451 -5.79 -24.49 -16.24
N LYS A 452 -5.12 -23.49 -15.67
CA LYS A 452 -5.07 -23.28 -14.21
C LYS A 452 -6.41 -22.92 -13.58
N TYR A 453 -7.33 -22.31 -14.34
CA TYR A 453 -8.68 -22.01 -13.88
C TYR A 453 -9.56 -23.25 -13.70
N ARG A 454 -9.21 -24.39 -14.34
CA ARG A 454 -10.06 -25.59 -14.36
C ARG A 454 -10.36 -26.16 -12.97
N GLN A 455 -9.48 -25.89 -12.00
CA GLN A 455 -9.68 -26.30 -10.60
C GLN A 455 -10.77 -25.50 -9.86
N TYR A 456 -11.25 -24.38 -10.44
CA TYR A 456 -12.24 -23.49 -9.84
C TYR A 456 -13.64 -23.61 -10.47
N ILE A 457 -13.75 -24.30 -11.60
CA ILE A 457 -15.01 -24.40 -12.35
C ILE A 457 -15.69 -25.75 -12.11
N VAL A 458 -17.01 -25.77 -12.27
CA VAL A 458 -17.81 -27.00 -12.28
C VAL A 458 -18.28 -27.40 -13.68
N ALA A 459 -18.26 -26.45 -14.63
CA ALA A 459 -18.58 -26.71 -16.03
C ALA A 459 -17.94 -25.65 -16.93
N GLU A 460 -17.64 -26.05 -18.16
CA GLU A 460 -17.27 -25.18 -19.27
C GLU A 460 -17.84 -25.74 -20.57
N GLU A 461 -18.07 -24.88 -21.56
CA GLU A 461 -18.48 -25.27 -22.92
C GLU A 461 -17.83 -24.30 -23.90
N ASN A 462 -17.24 -24.82 -24.98
CA ASN A 462 -16.70 -24.01 -26.09
C ASN A 462 -15.70 -22.91 -25.65
N ILE A 463 -14.93 -23.13 -24.58
CA ILE A 463 -13.90 -22.20 -24.09
C ILE A 463 -12.51 -22.58 -24.62
N ALA A 464 -11.70 -21.58 -24.92
CA ALA A 464 -10.27 -21.69 -25.14
C ALA A 464 -9.52 -20.59 -24.38
N THR A 465 -8.25 -20.84 -24.07
CA THR A 465 -7.36 -19.89 -23.40
C THR A 465 -6.01 -19.84 -24.09
N GLU A 466 -5.31 -18.70 -23.99
CA GLU A 466 -3.89 -18.65 -24.37
C GLU A 466 -3.00 -19.18 -23.23
N PRO A 467 -1.84 -19.79 -23.53
CA PRO A 467 -0.92 -20.28 -22.50
C PRO A 467 -0.31 -19.16 -21.65
N GLU A 468 -0.18 -17.96 -22.21
CA GLU A 468 0.36 -16.78 -21.54
C GLU A 468 -0.50 -15.56 -21.80
N HIS A 469 -0.78 -14.78 -20.75
CA HIS A 469 -1.56 -13.57 -20.81
C HIS A 469 -0.74 -12.42 -21.44
N GLN A 470 -1.20 -11.86 -22.56
CA GLN A 470 -0.48 -10.79 -23.29
C GLN A 470 -0.61 -9.39 -22.66
N GLY A 471 -1.54 -9.21 -21.73
CA GLY A 471 -1.69 -8.00 -20.89
C GLY A 471 -2.59 -6.92 -21.49
N TRP A 472 -2.57 -6.77 -22.82
CA TRP A 472 -3.35 -5.74 -23.52
C TRP A 472 -4.68 -6.23 -24.11
N ARG A 473 -4.98 -7.53 -24.02
CA ARG A 473 -6.23 -8.19 -24.44
C ARG A 473 -6.58 -9.34 -23.49
N GLY A 474 -7.85 -9.78 -23.50
CA GLY A 474 -8.28 -10.92 -22.69
C GLY A 474 -7.59 -12.23 -23.11
N VAL A 475 -7.54 -13.19 -22.18
CA VAL A 475 -6.84 -14.48 -22.32
C VAL A 475 -7.79 -15.65 -22.54
N MET A 476 -9.03 -15.55 -22.06
CA MET A 476 -10.08 -16.57 -22.19
C MET A 476 -11.13 -16.13 -23.19
N PHE A 477 -11.51 -16.98 -24.14
CA PHE A 477 -12.38 -16.62 -25.26
C PHE A 477 -13.14 -17.83 -25.81
N ALA A 478 -14.10 -17.58 -26.70
CA ALA A 478 -14.85 -18.64 -27.39
C ALA A 478 -13.96 -19.41 -28.39
N LYS A 479 -13.93 -20.73 -28.28
CA LYS A 479 -13.15 -21.62 -29.15
C LYS A 479 -13.70 -21.67 -30.57
N GLU A 480 -15.00 -21.81 -30.72
CA GLU A 480 -15.71 -21.85 -32.00
C GLU A 480 -16.64 -20.62 -32.14
N PRO A 481 -16.63 -19.93 -33.30
CA PRO A 481 -17.45 -18.76 -33.53
C PRO A 481 -18.95 -19.10 -33.64
N GLY A 482 -19.80 -18.16 -33.24
CA GLY A 482 -21.26 -18.26 -33.36
C GLY A 482 -21.93 -19.27 -32.44
N LYS A 483 -21.15 -20.02 -31.65
CA LYS A 483 -21.65 -20.92 -30.61
C LYS A 483 -21.52 -20.24 -29.24
N GLU A 484 -22.44 -20.58 -28.35
CA GLU A 484 -22.31 -20.19 -26.94
C GLU A 484 -21.01 -20.77 -26.38
N ALA A 485 -20.28 -19.95 -25.63
CA ALA A 485 -19.17 -20.37 -24.79
C ALA A 485 -19.41 -19.94 -23.35
N PHE A 486 -19.05 -20.76 -22.37
CA PHE A 486 -19.16 -20.36 -20.98
C PHE A 486 -18.20 -21.09 -20.05
N VAL A 487 -17.96 -20.48 -18.89
CA VAL A 487 -17.43 -21.12 -17.69
C VAL A 487 -18.40 -20.90 -16.52
N ILE A 488 -18.55 -21.89 -15.65
CA ILE A 488 -19.38 -21.82 -14.44
C ILE A 488 -18.52 -22.08 -13.22
N PHE A 489 -18.47 -21.11 -12.33
CA PHE A 489 -17.84 -21.20 -11.02
C PHE A 489 -18.89 -21.56 -9.97
N ARG A 490 -18.49 -22.34 -8.95
CA ARG A 490 -19.33 -22.68 -7.80
C ARG A 490 -18.69 -22.16 -6.54
N VAL A 491 -19.48 -21.50 -5.70
CA VAL A 491 -19.06 -21.12 -4.35
C VAL A 491 -20.06 -21.70 -3.37
N GLU A 492 -19.54 -22.48 -2.42
CA GLU A 492 -20.30 -23.10 -1.36
C GLU A 492 -19.81 -22.52 -0.02
N THR A 493 -20.75 -22.14 0.82
CA THR A 493 -20.50 -21.38 2.06
C THR A 493 -21.04 -22.18 3.25
N PRO A 494 -20.45 -22.05 4.46
CA PRO A 494 -20.85 -22.86 5.61
C PRO A 494 -22.20 -22.42 6.20
N ARG A 495 -22.71 -21.25 5.80
CA ARG A 495 -23.90 -20.58 6.33
C ARG A 495 -24.57 -19.77 5.22
N ALA A 496 -25.75 -19.22 5.47
CA ALA A 496 -26.53 -18.55 4.42
C ALA A 496 -25.76 -17.40 3.75
N ILE A 497 -25.81 -17.35 2.42
CA ILE A 497 -25.27 -16.27 1.60
C ILE A 497 -26.15 -15.02 1.78
N ARG A 498 -25.51 -13.85 1.85
CA ARG A 498 -26.16 -12.55 2.02
C ARG A 498 -25.83 -11.55 0.93
N ARG A 499 -24.66 -11.65 0.30
CA ARG A 499 -24.28 -10.81 -0.84
C ARG A 499 -23.31 -11.55 -1.75
N VAL A 500 -23.47 -11.36 -3.05
CA VAL A 500 -22.50 -11.84 -4.05
C VAL A 500 -22.02 -10.63 -4.86
N ILE A 501 -20.71 -10.44 -4.95
CA ILE A 501 -20.07 -9.42 -5.78
C ILE A 501 -19.17 -10.15 -6.76
N TYR A 502 -19.46 -10.09 -8.06
CA TYR A 502 -18.67 -10.84 -9.04
C TYR A 502 -18.61 -10.16 -10.39
N GLY A 503 -17.53 -10.41 -11.11
CA GLY A 503 -17.27 -9.81 -12.41
C GLY A 503 -15.79 -9.87 -12.73
N GLY A 504 -15.27 -8.85 -13.39
CA GLY A 504 -13.88 -8.81 -13.80
C GLY A 504 -13.62 -7.82 -14.91
N ARG A 505 -12.56 -8.06 -15.67
CA ARG A 505 -12.15 -7.25 -16.81
C ARG A 505 -12.42 -7.99 -18.10
N PHE A 506 -13.19 -7.36 -18.97
CA PHE A 506 -13.75 -7.94 -20.19
C PHE A 506 -13.24 -7.18 -21.41
N TYR A 507 -13.30 -7.83 -22.56
CA TYR A 507 -12.86 -7.28 -23.85
C TYR A 507 -13.93 -7.51 -24.91
N ASN A 508 -14.34 -6.47 -25.61
CA ASN A 508 -15.22 -6.61 -26.77
C ASN A 508 -14.89 -5.59 -27.88
N ARG A 509 -14.60 -6.12 -29.08
CA ARG A 509 -14.38 -5.29 -30.28
C ARG A 509 -15.11 -5.77 -31.52
N VAL A 510 -15.92 -6.81 -31.40
CA VAL A 510 -16.60 -7.45 -32.53
C VAL A 510 -18.09 -7.14 -32.46
N PRO A 511 -18.67 -6.51 -33.50
CA PRO A 511 -20.10 -6.26 -33.54
C PRO A 511 -20.91 -7.55 -33.35
N ASN A 512 -22.00 -7.49 -32.58
CA ASN A 512 -22.82 -8.64 -32.16
C ASN A 512 -22.13 -9.61 -31.19
N GLY A 513 -20.90 -9.31 -30.77
CA GLY A 513 -20.27 -9.93 -29.63
C GLY A 513 -20.92 -9.51 -28.32
N ARG A 514 -21.07 -10.44 -27.39
CA ARG A 514 -21.56 -10.16 -26.04
C ARG A 514 -20.86 -11.00 -24.99
N ILE A 515 -20.68 -10.40 -23.81
CA ILE A 515 -20.26 -11.08 -22.59
C ILE A 515 -21.34 -10.85 -21.54
N GLN A 516 -21.81 -11.92 -20.91
CA GLN A 516 -22.90 -11.89 -19.92
C GLN A 516 -22.44 -12.48 -18.60
N LEU A 517 -22.84 -11.82 -17.51
CA LEU A 517 -22.71 -12.32 -16.15
C LEU A 517 -24.07 -12.81 -15.70
N LEU A 518 -24.13 -14.09 -15.31
CA LEU A 518 -25.35 -14.71 -14.80
C LEU A 518 -25.10 -15.45 -13.49
N HIS A 519 -26.11 -15.52 -12.64
CA HIS A 519 -26.06 -16.32 -11.42
C HIS A 519 -27.22 -17.32 -11.34
N SER A 520 -27.05 -18.34 -10.48
CA SER A 520 -28.07 -19.33 -10.15
C SER A 520 -27.94 -19.79 -8.69
N PHE A 521 -29.08 -19.91 -8.01
CA PHE A 521 -29.20 -20.41 -6.64
C PHE A 521 -29.95 -21.76 -6.55
N ASP A 522 -30.33 -22.35 -7.70
CA ASP A 522 -31.12 -23.58 -7.79
C ASP A 522 -30.39 -24.71 -8.51
N GLY A 523 -29.05 -24.70 -8.45
CA GLY A 523 -28.19 -25.71 -9.08
C GLY A 523 -28.11 -25.58 -10.61
N GLY A 524 -28.40 -24.38 -11.15
CA GLY A 524 -28.31 -24.10 -12.59
C GLY A 524 -29.58 -24.44 -13.37
N ASN A 525 -30.71 -24.68 -12.69
CA ASN A 525 -32.01 -24.90 -13.32
C ASN A 525 -32.57 -23.61 -13.91
N THR A 526 -32.37 -22.48 -13.21
CA THR A 526 -32.65 -21.13 -13.70
C THR A 526 -31.41 -20.25 -13.60
N TRP A 527 -31.29 -19.31 -14.55
CA TRP A 527 -30.19 -18.37 -14.64
C TRP A 527 -30.73 -16.94 -14.72
N GLN A 528 -30.32 -16.08 -13.80
CA GLN A 528 -30.62 -14.66 -13.83
C GLN A 528 -29.48 -13.91 -14.50
N LEU A 529 -29.81 -12.96 -15.38
CA LEU A 529 -28.83 -12.10 -16.04
C LEU A 529 -28.62 -10.85 -15.19
N ASP A 530 -27.39 -10.63 -14.72
CA ASP A 530 -27.05 -9.47 -13.88
C ASP A 530 -26.45 -8.32 -14.70
N TRP A 531 -25.67 -8.67 -15.73
CA TRP A 531 -25.02 -7.68 -16.59
C TRP A 531 -24.65 -8.25 -17.97
N GLU A 532 -24.59 -7.38 -18.98
CA GLU A 532 -24.17 -7.69 -20.34
C GLU A 532 -23.29 -6.57 -20.92
N LEU A 533 -22.13 -6.93 -21.49
CA LEU A 533 -21.32 -6.08 -22.37
C LEU A 533 -21.70 -6.34 -23.81
N THR A 534 -22.08 -5.30 -24.56
CA THR A 534 -22.31 -5.38 -26.02
C THR A 534 -21.55 -4.32 -26.80
N GLU A 535 -21.06 -3.31 -26.10
CA GLU A 535 -20.33 -2.16 -26.61
C GLU A 535 -19.05 -2.61 -27.30
N THR A 536 -18.73 -1.92 -28.39
CA THR A 536 -17.50 -2.16 -29.19
C THR A 536 -16.73 -0.87 -29.43
N GLU A 537 -17.08 0.19 -28.71
CA GLU A 537 -16.38 1.47 -28.75
C GLU A 537 -15.03 1.35 -28.04
N GLN A 538 -14.12 2.27 -28.35
CA GLN A 538 -12.81 2.32 -27.71
C GLN A 538 -12.88 3.14 -26.41
N PRO A 539 -12.18 2.74 -25.34
CA PRO A 539 -11.35 1.52 -25.22
C PRO A 539 -12.20 0.25 -25.20
N TRP A 540 -11.64 -0.84 -25.75
CA TRP A 540 -12.39 -2.10 -25.94
C TRP A 540 -12.46 -2.96 -24.69
N ASP A 541 -11.76 -2.56 -23.62
CA ASP A 541 -11.85 -3.21 -22.33
C ASP A 541 -12.79 -2.46 -21.40
N ASP A 542 -13.59 -3.23 -20.67
CA ASP A 542 -14.49 -2.74 -19.64
C ASP A 542 -14.31 -3.56 -18.37
N ILE A 543 -14.44 -2.91 -17.22
CA ILE A 543 -14.32 -3.56 -15.92
C ILE A 543 -15.64 -3.39 -15.18
N HIS A 544 -16.26 -4.51 -14.85
CA HIS A 544 -17.58 -4.52 -14.24
C HIS A 544 -17.66 -5.54 -13.11
N PHE A 545 -18.35 -5.17 -12.03
CA PHE A 545 -18.69 -6.05 -10.92
C PHE A 545 -20.17 -5.90 -10.59
N ALA A 546 -20.94 -6.96 -10.82
CA ALA A 546 -22.34 -7.03 -10.41
C ALA A 546 -22.45 -7.33 -8.91
N THR A 547 -23.44 -6.73 -8.25
CA THR A 547 -23.78 -7.02 -6.86
C THR A 547 -25.19 -7.61 -6.78
N VAL A 548 -25.29 -8.80 -6.20
CA VAL A 548 -26.55 -9.56 -6.02
C VAL A 548 -26.84 -9.67 -4.53
N GLU A 549 -28.00 -9.14 -4.11
CA GLU A 549 -28.47 -9.16 -2.71
C GLU A 549 -29.84 -9.85 -2.55
N ASP A 550 -30.59 -10.06 -3.63
CA ASP A 550 -31.85 -10.80 -3.61
C ASP A 550 -31.59 -12.31 -3.62
N ILE A 551 -31.22 -12.83 -2.45
CA ILE A 551 -30.75 -14.20 -2.26
C ILE A 551 -31.80 -15.05 -1.54
N PRO A 552 -32.13 -16.27 -2.03
CA PRO A 552 -33.07 -17.14 -1.35
C PRO A 552 -32.66 -17.43 0.11
N PRO A 553 -33.60 -17.43 1.08
CA PRO A 553 -33.28 -17.69 2.48
C PRO A 553 -32.58 -19.04 2.66
N GLN A 554 -31.57 -19.09 3.53
CA GLN A 554 -30.78 -20.30 3.82
C GLN A 554 -29.98 -20.85 2.64
N CYS A 555 -29.93 -20.16 1.49
CA CYS A 555 -29.10 -20.57 0.37
C CYS A 555 -27.62 -20.52 0.77
N GLN A 556 -26.90 -21.62 0.57
CA GLN A 556 -25.47 -21.76 0.93
C GLN A 556 -24.58 -21.93 -0.31
N GLU A 557 -25.17 -21.96 -1.50
CA GLU A 557 -24.48 -22.23 -2.74
C GLU A 557 -24.91 -21.24 -3.81
N VAL A 558 -23.95 -20.77 -4.62
CA VAL A 558 -24.22 -20.01 -5.84
C VAL A 558 -23.38 -20.54 -6.99
N LEU A 559 -24.00 -20.62 -8.17
CA LEU A 559 -23.30 -20.81 -9.44
C LEU A 559 -23.19 -19.48 -10.18
N LEU A 560 -22.00 -19.16 -10.67
CA LEU A 560 -21.70 -17.91 -11.37
C LEU A 560 -21.21 -18.23 -12.78
N LYS A 561 -22.01 -17.89 -13.79
CA LYS A 561 -21.75 -18.17 -15.20
C LYS A 561 -21.25 -16.93 -15.92
N TYR A 562 -20.09 -17.07 -16.56
CA TYR A 562 -19.54 -16.10 -17.50
C TYR A 562 -19.80 -16.65 -18.89
N ARG A 563 -20.72 -16.02 -19.63
CA ARG A 563 -21.17 -16.48 -20.94
C ARG A 563 -20.67 -15.53 -22.02
N LEU A 564 -20.11 -16.09 -23.07
CA LEU A 564 -19.69 -15.37 -24.26
C LEU A 564 -20.51 -15.86 -25.47
N LEU A 565 -20.96 -14.93 -26.29
CA LEU A 565 -21.46 -15.24 -27.63
C LEU A 565 -20.76 -14.30 -28.59
N SER A 566 -19.89 -14.85 -29.42
CA SER A 566 -19.05 -14.06 -30.31
C SER A 566 -19.13 -14.60 -31.74
N PRO A 567 -19.34 -13.75 -32.76
CA PRO A 567 -19.31 -14.18 -34.16
C PRO A 567 -17.91 -14.54 -34.66
N GLN A 568 -16.87 -14.23 -33.88
CA GLN A 568 -15.47 -14.54 -34.17
C GLN A 568 -14.85 -15.25 -32.97
N ALA A 569 -14.04 -16.27 -33.21
CA ALA A 569 -13.23 -16.87 -32.17
C ALA A 569 -11.93 -16.08 -31.97
N GLY A 570 -11.33 -16.23 -30.80
CA GLY A 570 -10.00 -15.72 -30.50
C GLY A 570 -9.96 -14.59 -29.46
N PRO A 571 -8.77 -14.29 -28.94
CA PRO A 571 -8.60 -13.39 -27.79
C PRO A 571 -8.82 -11.92 -28.13
N THR A 572 -8.82 -11.57 -29.42
CA THR A 572 -9.15 -10.23 -29.92
C THR A 572 -10.60 -10.10 -30.40
N ALA A 573 -11.49 -11.03 -30.04
CA ALA A 573 -12.92 -10.94 -30.35
C ALA A 573 -13.69 -10.46 -29.10
N CYS A 574 -14.51 -11.34 -28.51
CA CYS A 574 -14.96 -11.21 -27.12
C CYS A 574 -14.08 -12.09 -26.24
N SER A 575 -13.46 -11.52 -25.22
CA SER A 575 -12.58 -12.26 -24.32
C SER A 575 -12.61 -11.71 -22.90
N ILE A 576 -12.07 -12.48 -21.96
CA ILE A 576 -12.00 -12.15 -20.54
C ILE A 576 -10.51 -12.05 -20.15
N TYR A 577 -10.12 -10.95 -19.54
CA TYR A 577 -8.78 -10.75 -18.97
C TYR A 577 -8.66 -11.48 -17.63
N SER A 578 -9.59 -11.17 -16.72
CA SER A 578 -9.59 -11.63 -15.35
C SER A 578 -11.04 -11.73 -14.85
N VAL A 579 -11.27 -12.57 -13.85
CA VAL A 579 -12.53 -12.63 -13.11
C VAL A 579 -12.26 -12.66 -11.63
N ARG A 580 -13.11 -12.07 -10.81
CA ARG A 580 -13.08 -12.16 -9.36
C ARG A 580 -14.51 -12.30 -8.84
N MET A 581 -14.68 -13.14 -7.83
CA MET A 581 -15.95 -13.34 -7.14
C MET A 581 -15.72 -13.25 -5.63
N GLU A 582 -16.61 -12.54 -4.95
CA GLU A 582 -16.67 -12.41 -3.50
C GLU A 582 -18.07 -12.77 -3.04
N VAL A 583 -18.19 -13.86 -2.28
CA VAL A 583 -19.46 -14.33 -1.73
C VAL A 583 -19.44 -14.11 -0.23
N GLN A 584 -20.31 -13.23 0.25
CA GLN A 584 -20.45 -12.87 1.65
C GLN A 584 -21.56 -13.70 2.29
N HIS A 585 -21.27 -14.33 3.43
CA HIS A 585 -22.18 -15.21 4.14
C HIS A 585 -22.23 -14.89 5.63
N GLU A 586 -23.28 -15.37 6.29
CA GLU A 586 -23.46 -15.17 7.73
C GLU A 586 -22.32 -15.76 8.56
N VAL A 587 -22.04 -15.12 9.69
CA VAL A 587 -21.10 -15.59 10.71
C VAL A 587 -21.82 -16.17 11.92
N PRO A 588 -21.20 -17.10 12.67
CA PRO A 588 -21.76 -17.57 13.92
C PRO A 588 -21.74 -16.42 14.94
N ARG A 589 -22.90 -16.14 15.56
CA ARG A 589 -23.10 -15.12 16.59
C ARG A 589 -22.65 -13.71 16.11
N PRO A 590 -23.45 -13.04 15.26
CA PRO A 590 -23.12 -11.74 14.68
C PRO A 590 -23.29 -10.62 15.73
N GLU A 591 -22.42 -10.60 16.72
CA GLU A 591 -22.45 -9.62 17.80
C GLU A 591 -21.06 -9.01 18.02
N PHE A 592 -21.05 -7.75 18.48
CA PHE A 592 -19.81 -7.03 18.73
C PHE A 592 -19.08 -7.59 19.94
N HIS A 593 -17.76 -7.71 19.82
CA HIS A 593 -16.88 -8.01 20.95
C HIS A 593 -15.71 -7.06 21.06
N PRO A 594 -15.31 -6.73 22.29
CA PRO A 594 -14.12 -5.94 22.46
C PRO A 594 -12.86 -6.64 21.98
N PHE A 595 -11.94 -5.84 21.44
CA PHE A 595 -10.63 -6.26 20.97
C PHE A 595 -9.59 -5.19 21.29
N ASP A 596 -8.32 -5.54 21.14
CA ASP A 596 -7.21 -4.62 21.41
C ASP A 596 -6.56 -4.16 20.11
N VAL A 597 -6.22 -2.87 20.04
CA VAL A 597 -5.39 -2.27 19.00
C VAL A 597 -4.11 -1.77 19.65
N THR A 598 -2.95 -2.24 19.20
CA THR A 598 -1.65 -1.84 19.73
C THR A 598 -0.77 -1.27 18.63
N PHE A 599 -0.30 -0.03 18.80
CA PHE A 599 0.77 0.55 18.00
C PHE A 599 2.09 0.47 18.76
N SER A 600 3.19 0.18 18.06
CA SER A 600 4.55 0.27 18.58
C SER A 600 5.42 1.11 17.64
N TRP A 601 6.18 2.05 18.19
CA TRP A 601 7.02 2.98 17.42
C TRP A 601 8.29 3.36 18.18
N GLU A 602 9.21 4.02 17.50
CA GLU A 602 10.41 4.64 18.09
C GLU A 602 10.37 6.16 17.88
N GLU A 603 10.54 6.92 18.96
CA GLU A 603 10.66 8.37 18.94
C GLU A 603 12.11 8.79 18.76
N ILE A 604 12.36 9.64 17.76
CA ILE A 604 13.69 10.19 17.47
C ILE A 604 13.97 11.36 18.41
N GLN A 605 15.09 11.29 19.14
CA GLN A 605 15.54 12.33 20.07
C GLN A 605 16.44 13.38 19.37
N PRO A 606 16.74 14.53 20.01
CA PRO A 606 17.62 15.55 19.42
C PRO A 606 18.99 15.03 19.00
N ASP A 607 19.54 14.06 19.73
CA ASP A 607 20.81 13.38 19.44
C ASP A 607 20.64 12.16 18.51
N ARG A 608 19.43 11.96 17.97
CA ARG A 608 19.01 10.84 17.11
C ARG A 608 19.00 9.47 17.78
N SER A 609 19.15 9.40 19.10
CA SER A 609 18.80 8.19 19.83
C SER A 609 17.31 7.85 19.65
N LEU A 610 16.99 6.57 19.75
CA LEU A 610 15.63 6.05 19.55
C LEU A 610 15.05 5.62 20.90
N VAL A 611 13.85 6.09 21.21
CA VAL A 611 13.11 5.68 22.40
C VAL A 611 11.91 4.83 21.95
N PRO A 612 11.90 3.51 22.23
CA PRO A 612 10.79 2.64 21.88
C PRO A 612 9.58 2.91 22.76
N ARG A 613 8.39 2.91 22.16
CA ARG A 613 7.11 3.11 22.83
C ARG A 613 6.02 2.27 22.20
N SER A 614 4.95 2.07 22.96
CA SER A 614 3.72 1.49 22.45
C SER A 614 2.49 2.12 23.13
N HIS A 615 1.34 2.02 22.47
CA HIS A 615 0.03 2.35 23.03
C HIS A 615 -0.94 1.22 22.72
N ARG A 616 -1.45 0.57 23.77
CA ARG A 616 -2.48 -0.48 23.68
C ARG A 616 -3.83 0.11 24.03
N GLN A 617 -4.75 0.13 23.08
CA GLN A 617 -6.11 0.60 23.26
C GLN A 617 -7.09 -0.58 23.26
N ARG A 618 -7.89 -0.68 24.32
CA ARG A 618 -9.10 -1.49 24.34
C ARG A 618 -10.20 -0.83 23.52
N ILE A 619 -10.83 -1.57 22.62
CA ILE A 619 -11.97 -1.12 21.83
C ILE A 619 -13.22 -1.81 22.37
N ASP A 620 -13.99 -1.13 23.22
CA ASP A 620 -15.20 -1.70 23.84
C ASP A 620 -16.50 -1.34 23.10
N ARG A 621 -16.40 -0.53 22.04
CA ARG A 621 -17.50 -0.18 21.14
C ARG A 621 -16.95 0.31 19.81
N VAL A 622 -17.79 0.28 18.77
CA VAL A 622 -17.49 0.83 17.44
C VAL A 622 -18.71 1.61 16.92
N PRO A 623 -18.51 2.66 16.11
CA PRO A 623 -17.21 3.26 15.81
C PRO A 623 -16.59 3.93 17.06
N MET A 624 -15.26 3.99 17.11
CA MET A 624 -14.53 4.62 18.21
C MET A 624 -13.34 5.43 17.70
N ARG A 625 -13.11 6.58 18.34
CA ARG A 625 -11.90 7.38 18.18
C ARG A 625 -11.10 7.42 19.47
N TYR A 626 -9.77 7.46 19.32
CA TYR A 626 -8.85 7.80 20.40
C TYR A 626 -7.62 8.49 19.83
N THR A 627 -6.78 9.05 20.70
CA THR A 627 -5.62 9.83 20.30
C THR A 627 -4.32 9.17 20.76
N ILE A 628 -3.33 9.13 19.87
CA ILE A 628 -1.94 8.82 20.19
C ILE A 628 -1.12 10.10 19.99
N ASP A 629 -0.41 10.51 21.02
CA ASP A 629 0.46 11.68 21.05
C ASP A 629 1.91 11.23 21.05
N VAL A 630 2.56 11.40 19.90
CA VAL A 630 3.94 10.99 19.66
C VAL A 630 4.89 12.13 20.02
N GLY A 631 5.87 11.84 20.87
CA GLY A 631 6.94 12.76 21.24
C GLY A 631 8.16 12.71 20.31
N GLY A 632 9.28 13.22 20.81
CA GLY A 632 10.53 13.33 20.07
C GLY A 632 10.65 14.61 19.24
N VAL A 633 11.59 14.63 18.30
CA VAL A 633 11.89 15.77 17.42
C VAL A 633 11.65 15.48 15.94
N ASP A 634 11.10 14.34 15.58
CA ASP A 634 10.81 14.01 14.17
C ASP A 634 9.65 13.02 14.07
N HIS A 635 9.14 12.78 12.86
CA HIS A 635 8.18 11.71 12.64
C HIS A 635 8.72 10.38 13.16
N PRO A 636 7.89 9.58 13.85
CA PRO A 636 8.34 8.35 14.49
C PRO A 636 8.70 7.28 13.45
N ILE A 637 9.51 6.32 13.87
CA ILE A 637 9.68 5.06 13.14
C ILE A 637 8.62 4.10 13.68
N VAL A 638 7.49 3.96 12.98
CA VAL A 638 6.48 2.97 13.34
C VAL A 638 7.06 1.57 13.10
N LYS A 639 6.92 0.67 14.08
CA LYS A 639 7.47 -0.68 14.05
C LYS A 639 6.38 -1.70 13.74
N SER A 640 5.25 -1.61 14.42
CA SER A 640 4.12 -2.51 14.20
C SER A 640 2.76 -1.93 14.58
N LEU A 641 1.73 -2.50 13.97
CA LEU A 641 0.33 -2.34 14.34
C LEU A 641 -0.27 -3.74 14.54
N GLN A 642 -0.78 -4.01 15.75
CA GLN A 642 -1.44 -5.25 16.10
C GLN A 642 -2.93 -5.04 16.36
N VAL A 643 -3.76 -5.92 15.82
CA VAL A 643 -5.14 -6.15 16.29
C VAL A 643 -5.20 -7.52 16.94
N ALA A 644 -5.80 -7.63 18.11
CA ALA A 644 -5.81 -8.90 18.85
C ALA A 644 -7.13 -9.11 19.60
N TRP A 645 -7.59 -10.35 19.60
CA TRP A 645 -8.60 -10.77 20.55
C TRP A 645 -8.01 -10.61 21.96
N PRO A 646 -8.75 -10.06 22.93
CA PRO A 646 -8.16 -9.75 24.21
C PRO A 646 -7.81 -10.99 25.02
N GLU A 647 -6.70 -10.92 25.75
CA GLU A 647 -6.35 -11.93 26.74
C GLU A 647 -7.12 -11.67 28.03
N GLU A 648 -7.96 -12.62 28.47
CA GLU A 648 -8.82 -12.46 29.66
C GLU A 648 -8.06 -12.67 30.99
N ASN A 649 -6.86 -13.25 30.95
CA ASN A 649 -6.16 -13.78 32.13
C ASN A 649 -4.79 -13.14 32.42
N ALA A 650 -4.40 -12.08 31.72
CA ALA A 650 -3.12 -11.39 31.94
C ALA A 650 -3.35 -10.01 32.60
N GLU A 651 -2.39 -9.57 33.42
CA GLU A 651 -2.25 -8.16 33.84
C GLU A 651 -1.93 -7.30 32.60
N VAL A 652 -2.91 -7.11 31.73
CA VAL A 652 -2.76 -6.28 30.52
C VAL A 652 -2.85 -4.81 30.93
N SER A 653 -1.75 -4.07 30.75
CA SER A 653 -1.81 -2.60 30.88
C SER A 653 -2.32 -1.98 29.59
N TYR A 654 -3.32 -1.10 29.71
CA TYR A 654 -3.82 -0.26 28.62
C TYR A 654 -3.21 1.14 28.68
N GLY A 655 -3.17 1.81 27.53
CA GLY A 655 -2.53 3.10 27.36
C GLY A 655 -1.08 2.98 26.90
N TYR A 656 -0.29 4.00 27.21
CA TYR A 656 1.13 4.06 26.86
C TYR A 656 1.97 3.08 27.67
N SER A 657 3.03 2.56 27.07
CA SER A 657 4.04 1.74 27.76
C SER A 657 4.80 2.48 28.87
N ASP A 658 4.71 3.81 28.91
CA ASP A 658 5.36 4.66 29.92
C ASP A 658 4.55 5.95 30.16
N PRO A 659 4.80 6.71 31.24
CA PRO A 659 3.96 7.83 31.65
C PRO A 659 4.24 9.16 30.93
N ARG A 660 5.14 9.23 29.95
CA ARG A 660 5.51 10.49 29.27
C ARG A 660 4.77 10.60 27.93
N PRO A 661 3.62 11.31 27.85
CA PRO A 661 2.93 11.54 26.58
C PRO A 661 3.77 12.47 25.66
N GLY A 662 3.37 12.54 24.39
CA GLY A 662 4.04 13.31 23.33
C GLY A 662 3.98 14.84 23.48
N LEU A 663 3.69 15.54 22.38
CA LEU A 663 3.83 17.00 22.28
C LEU A 663 2.58 17.80 22.69
N GLY A 664 1.42 17.14 22.85
CA GLY A 664 0.13 17.76 23.16
C GLY A 664 -0.45 18.60 22.02
N ARG A 665 0.13 18.57 20.83
CA ARG A 665 -0.31 19.32 19.64
C ARG A 665 -0.04 18.57 18.35
N LYS A 666 -0.82 18.84 17.31
CA LYS A 666 -0.58 18.31 15.96
C LYS A 666 0.59 19.06 15.31
N VAL A 667 1.49 18.33 14.66
CA VAL A 667 2.55 18.91 13.81
C VAL A 667 2.11 18.80 12.36
N LEU A 668 2.03 19.94 11.68
CA LEU A 668 1.66 19.99 10.27
C LEU A 668 2.90 19.90 9.38
N ASP A 669 2.70 19.38 8.18
CA ASP A 669 3.68 19.56 7.10
C ASP A 669 3.76 21.05 6.74
N PHE A 670 4.67 21.39 5.85
CA PHE A 670 4.73 22.73 5.30
C PHE A 670 4.99 22.70 3.80
N TRP A 671 4.47 23.72 3.13
CA TRP A 671 4.72 24.00 1.73
C TRP A 671 5.82 25.06 1.64
N GLN A 672 6.79 24.84 0.76
CA GLN A 672 7.89 25.79 0.54
C GLN A 672 7.84 26.39 -0.86
N GLU A 673 7.90 27.72 -0.94
CA GLU A 673 8.07 28.46 -2.19
C GLU A 673 9.34 29.29 -2.14
N CYS A 674 10.14 29.19 -3.20
CA CYS A 674 11.36 29.94 -3.37
C CYS A 674 11.13 31.10 -4.35
N GLY A 675 11.72 32.25 -4.06
CA GLY A 675 11.78 33.39 -4.96
C GLY A 675 12.87 33.25 -6.02
N ARG A 676 13.29 34.39 -6.59
CA ARG A 676 14.33 34.42 -7.61
C ARG A 676 15.70 34.19 -6.99
N ASN A 677 16.51 33.35 -7.62
CA ASN A 677 17.93 33.24 -7.30
C ASN A 677 18.71 34.45 -7.85
N LEU A 678 19.14 35.32 -6.95
CA LEU A 678 19.90 36.55 -7.24
C LEU A 678 21.35 36.28 -7.67
N LEU A 679 21.87 35.08 -7.41
CA LEU A 679 23.23 34.68 -7.79
C LEU A 679 23.30 34.09 -9.20
N LYS A 680 22.17 33.78 -9.84
CA LYS A 680 22.15 33.19 -11.19
C LYS A 680 22.88 34.11 -12.19
N GLY A 681 23.86 33.55 -12.90
CA GLY A 681 24.70 34.20 -13.90
C GLY A 681 25.74 35.18 -13.33
N LYS A 682 25.93 35.24 -12.01
CA LYS A 682 26.85 36.20 -11.37
C LYS A 682 28.27 35.66 -11.28
N PRO A 683 29.30 36.51 -11.42
CA PRO A 683 30.68 36.07 -11.28
C PRO A 683 31.00 35.71 -9.83
N TYR A 684 31.88 34.72 -9.65
CA TYR A 684 32.38 34.33 -8.34
C TYR A 684 33.88 34.03 -8.34
N THR A 685 34.46 34.09 -7.14
CA THR A 685 35.84 33.67 -6.86
C THR A 685 35.85 32.50 -5.89
N LEU A 686 36.92 31.69 -5.97
CA LEU A 686 37.18 30.59 -5.07
C LEU A 686 38.54 30.81 -4.38
N SER A 687 38.62 30.55 -3.08
CA SER A 687 39.92 30.55 -2.38
C SER A 687 40.79 29.34 -2.73
N VAL A 688 40.16 28.26 -3.23
CA VAL A 688 40.82 26.99 -3.57
C VAL A 688 40.22 26.47 -4.88
N GLU A 689 41.07 26.01 -5.80
CA GLU A 689 40.61 25.41 -7.05
C GLU A 689 39.93 24.05 -6.80
N PRO A 690 38.84 23.73 -7.52
CA PRO A 690 38.25 22.40 -7.48
C PRO A 690 39.25 21.33 -7.91
N ASN A 691 39.27 20.20 -7.22
CA ASN A 691 40.26 19.14 -7.44
C ASN A 691 40.07 18.35 -8.75
N GLY A 692 38.93 18.55 -9.44
CA GLY A 692 38.60 17.88 -10.70
C GLY A 692 38.22 16.39 -10.57
N ALA A 693 38.18 15.85 -9.37
CA ALA A 693 37.81 14.45 -9.14
C ALA A 693 36.42 14.16 -9.70
N TRP A 694 36.28 13.01 -10.39
CA TRP A 694 35.02 12.58 -11.03
C TRP A 694 34.42 13.60 -12.02
N GLY A 695 35.25 14.44 -12.63
CA GLY A 695 34.81 15.46 -13.59
C GLY A 695 34.30 16.75 -12.94
N ALA A 696 34.50 16.92 -11.63
CA ALA A 696 34.04 18.07 -10.87
C ALA A 696 34.98 19.29 -10.96
N SER A 697 35.58 19.54 -12.13
CA SER A 697 36.37 20.74 -12.39
C SER A 697 35.47 21.91 -12.77
N ASP A 698 35.95 23.15 -12.57
CA ASP A 698 35.20 24.35 -12.94
C ASP A 698 36.16 25.44 -13.48
N PRO A 699 36.79 25.17 -14.65
CA PRO A 699 37.76 26.09 -15.24
C PRO A 699 37.10 27.39 -15.75
N GLU A 700 35.82 27.32 -16.15
CA GLU A 700 35.09 28.47 -16.70
C GLU A 700 34.45 29.36 -15.62
N ARG A 701 34.43 28.93 -14.35
CA ARG A 701 33.81 29.66 -13.24
C ARG A 701 32.34 29.98 -13.48
N LYS A 702 31.57 28.96 -13.84
CA LYS A 702 30.14 29.11 -14.12
C LYS A 702 29.24 28.19 -13.31
N LYS A 703 29.72 26.99 -12.97
CA LYS A 703 28.88 25.92 -12.40
C LYS A 703 28.11 26.38 -11.16
N LEU A 704 28.77 27.08 -10.23
CA LEU A 704 28.17 27.39 -8.93
C LEU A 704 27.07 28.46 -8.95
N THR A 705 26.84 29.07 -10.11
CA THR A 705 25.90 30.18 -10.28
C THR A 705 25.14 30.07 -11.60
N ASP A 706 25.13 28.91 -12.27
CA ASP A 706 24.42 28.77 -13.56
C ASP A 706 22.90 28.60 -13.37
N GLY A 707 22.46 28.37 -12.13
CA GLY A 707 21.07 28.17 -11.76
C GLY A 707 20.66 26.71 -11.72
N VAL A 708 21.56 25.77 -12.02
CA VAL A 708 21.29 24.32 -12.08
C VAL A 708 21.64 23.67 -10.74
N VAL A 709 20.62 23.41 -9.95
CA VAL A 709 20.71 22.62 -8.72
C VAL A 709 20.80 21.14 -9.07
N GLY A 710 21.83 20.45 -8.57
CA GLY A 710 22.09 19.04 -8.86
C GLY A 710 21.06 18.06 -8.31
N SER A 711 21.24 16.79 -8.65
CA SER A 711 20.39 15.68 -8.19
C SER A 711 20.43 15.46 -6.68
N ASN A 712 19.30 15.01 -6.13
CA ASN A 712 19.16 14.47 -4.76
C ASN A 712 19.89 13.11 -4.58
N TYR A 713 20.27 12.45 -5.67
CA TYR A 713 20.97 11.18 -5.65
C TYR A 713 22.49 11.36 -5.48
N ALA A 714 23.11 10.51 -4.68
CA ALA A 714 24.57 10.47 -4.53
C ALA A 714 25.24 9.46 -5.48
N GLY A 715 26.24 9.91 -6.22
CA GLY A 715 27.08 9.13 -7.12
C GLY A 715 26.78 9.40 -8.60
N GLY A 716 27.24 8.49 -9.47
CA GLY A 716 26.98 8.56 -10.91
C GLY A 716 27.56 9.80 -11.58
N THR A 717 26.79 10.40 -12.48
CA THR A 717 27.18 11.60 -13.27
C THR A 717 27.00 12.91 -12.50
N ALA A 718 26.41 12.90 -11.30
CA ALA A 718 26.07 14.13 -10.56
C ALA A 718 27.30 15.01 -10.27
N MET A 719 28.46 14.43 -10.01
CA MET A 719 29.71 15.18 -9.76
C MET A 719 30.22 15.94 -10.98
N GLN A 720 29.83 15.56 -12.19
CA GLN A 720 30.22 16.29 -13.42
C GLN A 720 29.57 17.69 -13.49
N TYR A 721 28.45 17.88 -12.79
CA TYR A 721 27.76 19.17 -12.66
C TYR A 721 28.31 20.03 -11.52
N ALA A 722 29.20 19.49 -10.69
CA ALA A 722 29.68 20.16 -9.49
C ALA A 722 31.08 20.78 -9.67
N ALA A 723 31.42 21.70 -8.76
CA ALA A 723 32.79 21.96 -8.35
C ALA A 723 33.14 21.04 -7.17
N GLY A 724 34.20 20.25 -7.32
CA GLY A 724 34.60 19.20 -6.37
C GLY A 724 35.69 19.65 -5.39
N PHE A 725 35.46 19.35 -4.12
CA PHE A 725 36.39 19.62 -3.01
C PHE A 725 36.56 18.37 -2.15
N ASP A 726 37.62 18.32 -1.35
CA ASP A 726 37.88 17.22 -0.43
C ASP A 726 38.51 17.74 0.88
N PRO A 727 38.72 16.89 1.90
CA PRO A 727 39.25 17.36 3.18
C PRO A 727 40.63 18.05 3.11
N LYS A 728 41.42 17.80 2.06
CA LYS A 728 42.72 18.44 1.84
C LYS A 728 42.58 19.84 1.24
N SER A 729 41.44 20.18 0.64
CA SER A 729 41.13 21.54 0.18
C SER A 729 41.10 22.55 1.34
N GLY A 730 40.87 22.09 2.58
CA GLY A 730 40.67 22.97 3.72
C GLY A 730 39.38 23.79 3.60
N PRO A 731 39.23 24.89 4.36
CA PRO A 731 38.10 25.80 4.20
C PRO A 731 38.11 26.45 2.81
N VAL A 732 37.06 26.20 2.03
CA VAL A 732 36.82 26.80 0.71
C VAL A 732 35.92 28.02 0.90
N GLU A 733 36.35 29.17 0.39
CA GLU A 733 35.55 30.38 0.34
C GLU A 733 35.05 30.60 -1.09
N ILE A 734 33.75 30.72 -1.25
CA ILE A 734 33.06 31.04 -2.51
C ILE A 734 32.48 32.44 -2.33
N VAL A 735 32.97 33.43 -3.09
CA VAL A 735 32.49 34.82 -3.01
C VAL A 735 31.81 35.19 -4.31
N VAL A 736 30.55 35.60 -4.23
CA VAL A 736 29.74 35.99 -5.39
C VAL A 736 29.40 37.48 -5.30
N ASP A 737 29.62 38.23 -6.40
CA ASP A 737 29.21 39.64 -6.53
C ASP A 737 27.89 39.73 -7.31
N MET A 738 26.81 40.17 -6.66
CA MET A 738 25.52 40.39 -7.33
C MET A 738 25.54 41.58 -8.29
N GLY A 739 26.58 42.42 -8.22
CA GLY A 739 26.81 43.63 -9.01
C GLY A 739 26.21 44.89 -8.39
N GLN A 740 25.13 44.73 -7.63
CA GLN A 740 24.45 45.80 -6.90
C GLN A 740 23.91 45.30 -5.56
N PRO A 741 23.60 46.18 -4.60
CA PRO A 741 22.89 45.80 -3.40
C PRO A 741 21.51 45.22 -3.74
N GLU A 742 21.23 44.03 -3.23
CA GLU A 742 19.97 43.31 -3.36
C GLU A 742 19.45 42.93 -1.97
N ARG A 743 18.13 42.77 -1.85
CA ARG A 743 17.49 42.29 -0.62
C ARG A 743 17.49 40.76 -0.61
N VAL A 744 18.22 40.17 0.32
CA VAL A 744 18.38 38.71 0.48
C VAL A 744 17.53 38.21 1.65
N ALA A 745 16.60 37.29 1.37
CA ALA A 745 15.73 36.65 2.35
C ALA A 745 16.20 35.25 2.77
N ALA A 746 16.98 34.56 1.93
CA ALA A 746 17.57 33.26 2.29
C ALA A 746 18.84 33.00 1.47
N LEU A 747 19.71 32.16 2.01
CA LEU A 747 20.91 31.66 1.35
C LEU A 747 20.76 30.15 1.13
N GLY A 748 21.14 29.68 -0.05
CA GLY A 748 21.03 28.27 -0.44
C GLY A 748 22.37 27.70 -0.88
N ILE A 749 22.58 26.41 -0.64
CA ILE A 749 23.72 25.67 -1.16
C ILE A 749 23.34 24.22 -1.42
N HIS A 750 23.60 23.75 -2.64
CA HIS A 750 23.41 22.36 -2.99
C HIS A 750 24.70 21.57 -2.79
N LEU A 751 24.63 20.55 -1.94
CA LEU A 751 25.73 19.63 -1.68
C LEU A 751 25.40 18.29 -2.32
N THR A 752 26.20 17.87 -3.31
CA THR A 752 25.98 16.64 -4.07
C THR A 752 27.00 15.53 -3.75
N ALA A 753 26.53 14.31 -4.03
CA ALA A 753 27.24 13.10 -4.45
C ALA A 753 28.76 12.99 -4.23
N GLY A 754 29.24 13.10 -3.00
CA GLY A 754 30.62 12.80 -2.70
C GLY A 754 30.81 11.69 -1.68
N TRP A 755 32.01 11.11 -1.60
CA TRP A 755 32.30 9.90 -0.82
C TRP A 755 32.91 10.22 0.56
N PRO A 756 32.43 9.61 1.65
CA PRO A 756 31.31 8.64 1.73
C PRO A 756 29.92 9.27 1.50
N TRP A 757 28.97 8.46 1.00
CA TRP A 757 27.58 8.86 0.71
C TRP A 757 26.72 9.01 1.96
N TRP A 758 27.10 9.96 2.83
CA TRP A 758 26.34 10.30 4.02
C TRP A 758 24.91 10.72 3.70
N ASP A 759 23.98 10.22 4.52
CA ASP A 759 22.56 10.52 4.45
C ASP A 759 22.16 11.52 5.54
N ALA A 760 21.70 12.70 5.12
CA ALA A 760 21.30 13.76 6.03
C ALA A 760 20.12 13.36 6.93
N LEU A 761 19.24 12.46 6.46
CA LEU A 761 18.13 11.94 7.25
C LEU A 761 18.58 11.03 8.39
N LYS A 762 19.81 10.51 8.32
CA LYS A 762 20.42 9.69 9.38
C LYS A 762 21.35 10.46 10.31
N GLY A 763 21.60 11.75 10.03
CA GLY A 763 22.53 12.54 10.83
C GLY A 763 24.00 12.31 10.49
N GLU A 764 24.28 11.75 9.32
CA GLU A 764 25.64 11.32 8.94
C GLU A 764 26.50 12.47 8.39
N VAL A 765 25.91 13.62 8.03
CA VAL A 765 26.64 14.71 7.36
C VAL A 765 27.49 15.48 8.38
N GLN A 766 28.80 15.53 8.12
CA GLN A 766 29.79 16.20 8.99
C GLN A 766 30.42 17.44 8.33
N ASP A 767 30.09 17.73 7.07
CA ASP A 767 30.53 18.95 6.39
C ASP A 767 30.09 20.18 7.20
N GLU A 768 30.82 21.29 7.09
CA GLU A 768 30.38 22.56 7.68
C GLU A 768 30.21 23.61 6.59
N VAL A 769 29.09 24.33 6.62
CA VAL A 769 28.87 25.50 5.77
C VAL A 769 28.43 26.68 6.62
N GLU A 770 29.10 27.81 6.46
CA GLU A 770 28.71 29.09 7.04
C GLU A 770 28.57 30.12 5.91
N ALA A 771 27.56 30.98 5.98
CA ALA A 771 27.36 32.03 5.00
C ALA A 771 27.54 33.43 5.58
N PHE A 772 27.95 34.35 4.73
CA PHE A 772 28.24 35.74 5.07
C PHE A 772 27.70 36.69 4.00
N LEU A 773 27.35 37.89 4.43
CA LEU A 773 26.93 38.98 3.56
C LEU A 773 27.87 40.18 3.70
N SER A 774 28.06 40.93 2.63
CA SER A 774 28.83 42.17 2.64
C SER A 774 28.25 43.20 1.66
N ALA A 775 28.37 44.48 2.00
CA ALA A 775 28.03 45.60 1.12
C ALA A 775 29.20 46.01 0.21
N ASP A 776 30.43 45.81 0.66
CA ASP A 776 31.66 46.33 0.04
C ASP A 776 32.62 45.24 -0.48
N GLY A 777 32.36 43.97 -0.16
CA GLY A 777 33.20 42.84 -0.55
C GLY A 777 34.47 42.70 0.29
N GLN A 778 34.61 43.49 1.36
CA GLN A 778 35.74 43.46 2.28
C GLN A 778 35.28 43.07 3.70
N ASN A 779 34.19 43.67 4.18
CA ASN A 779 33.65 43.46 5.51
C ASN A 779 32.49 42.46 5.43
N PHE A 780 32.77 41.19 5.69
CA PHE A 780 31.78 40.11 5.68
C PHE A 780 31.20 39.87 7.08
N GLN A 781 29.88 39.94 7.19
CA GLN A 781 29.14 39.62 8.41
C GLN A 781 28.52 38.23 8.31
N SER A 782 28.73 37.41 9.34
CA SER A 782 28.15 36.07 9.39
C SER A 782 26.62 36.11 9.45
N CYS A 783 26.00 35.20 8.71
CA CYS A 783 24.58 34.91 8.75
C CYS A 783 24.27 33.61 9.50
N GLY A 784 25.29 32.89 9.97
CA GLY A 784 25.16 31.61 10.67
C GLY A 784 25.55 30.40 9.82
N LYS A 785 25.55 29.23 10.48
CA LYS A 785 25.85 27.92 9.87
C LYS A 785 24.59 27.25 9.33
N PHE A 786 24.73 26.49 8.25
CA PHE A 786 23.66 25.63 7.74
C PHE A 786 23.45 24.41 8.64
N GLN A 787 22.18 24.00 8.80
CA GLN A 787 21.83 22.71 9.38
C GLN A 787 21.86 21.65 8.28
N LEU A 788 22.93 20.83 8.26
CA LEU A 788 23.14 19.84 7.20
C LEU A 788 22.60 18.44 7.51
N ASN A 789 22.07 18.24 8.71
CA ASN A 789 21.40 16.99 9.09
C ASN A 789 19.90 17.27 9.24
N LEU A 790 19.10 16.62 8.39
CA LEU A 790 17.68 16.89 8.23
C LEU A 790 16.85 15.97 9.12
N PHE A 791 15.76 16.50 9.67
CA PHE A 791 14.65 15.69 10.14
C PHE A 791 13.60 15.60 9.04
N ARG A 792 12.86 14.49 8.98
CA ARG A 792 11.80 14.28 7.99
C ARG A 792 10.73 15.37 8.08
N ARG A 793 10.40 15.83 9.29
CA ARG A 793 9.46 16.94 9.51
C ARG A 793 9.89 18.26 8.88
N ASP A 794 11.19 18.42 8.60
CA ASP A 794 11.78 19.64 8.05
C ASP A 794 11.85 19.60 6.51
N ILE A 795 11.32 18.55 5.88
CA ILE A 795 11.24 18.42 4.42
C ILE A 795 9.89 18.99 3.93
N PRO A 796 9.90 19.93 2.97
CA PRO A 796 8.66 20.44 2.39
C PRO A 796 7.87 19.34 1.70
N ILE A 797 6.55 19.33 1.88
CA ILE A 797 5.70 18.30 1.28
C ILE A 797 5.73 18.33 -0.25
N ASN A 798 5.94 19.52 -0.83
CA ASN A 798 6.05 19.74 -2.27
C ASN A 798 7.46 19.47 -2.84
N HIS A 799 8.41 18.99 -2.04
CA HIS A 799 9.71 18.56 -2.57
C HIS A 799 9.64 17.19 -3.26
N MET A 800 8.73 16.29 -2.87
CA MET A 800 8.73 14.86 -3.24
C MET A 800 10.08 14.19 -2.94
N LEU A 801 10.18 13.53 -1.77
CA LEU A 801 11.39 12.78 -1.41
C LEU A 801 11.65 11.66 -2.44
N PRO A 802 12.90 11.35 -2.82
CA PRO A 802 13.21 10.25 -3.71
C PRO A 802 12.61 8.91 -3.26
N ASP A 803 12.36 8.01 -4.22
CA ASP A 803 11.82 6.66 -3.98
C ASP A 803 12.65 5.84 -2.96
N ASP A 804 13.98 6.02 -2.89
CA ASP A 804 14.81 5.33 -1.89
C ASP A 804 14.78 5.96 -0.48
N GLU A 805 14.03 7.04 -0.32
CA GLU A 805 13.82 7.79 0.93
C GLU A 805 15.12 8.25 1.59
N THR A 806 16.12 8.61 0.79
CA THR A 806 17.40 9.13 1.30
C THR A 806 17.62 10.60 0.94
N ALA A 807 18.45 11.29 1.74
CA ALA A 807 18.88 12.66 1.48
C ALA A 807 20.42 12.71 1.42
N ARG A 808 21.00 12.02 0.43
CA ARG A 808 22.47 11.91 0.27
C ARG A 808 23.09 13.06 -0.51
N ALA A 809 22.28 13.73 -1.31
CA ALA A 809 22.51 15.05 -1.87
C ALA A 809 21.27 15.91 -1.61
N TRP A 810 21.47 17.20 -1.34
CA TRP A 810 20.36 18.06 -0.93
C TRP A 810 20.66 19.54 -1.14
N ASN A 811 19.61 20.32 -1.39
CA ASN A 811 19.68 21.78 -1.42
C ASN A 811 19.29 22.35 -0.06
N TYR A 812 20.29 22.83 0.68
CA TYR A 812 20.11 23.35 2.03
C TYR A 812 19.78 24.83 2.01
N TRP A 813 18.91 25.26 2.93
CA TRP A 813 18.47 26.64 3.06
C TRP A 813 18.81 27.21 4.43
N LEU A 814 19.35 28.43 4.44
CA LEU A 814 19.56 29.27 5.62
C LEU A 814 18.66 30.51 5.49
N PRO A 815 17.49 30.52 6.13
CA PRO A 815 16.59 31.69 6.13
C PRO A 815 17.21 32.89 6.84
N LEU A 816 16.96 34.09 6.33
CA LEU A 816 17.34 35.36 6.95
C LEU A 816 16.08 36.11 7.39
N ASP A 817 15.82 36.09 8.70
CA ASP A 817 14.69 36.82 9.28
C ASP A 817 15.20 37.88 10.29
N PRO A 818 15.08 39.19 9.99
CA PRO A 818 14.53 39.76 8.75
C PRO A 818 15.51 39.66 7.54
N PRO A 819 15.01 39.80 6.30
CA PRO A 819 15.85 39.88 5.10
C PRO A 819 16.87 41.01 5.17
N ARG A 820 18.07 40.81 4.61
CA ARG A 820 19.20 41.74 4.69
C ARG A 820 19.61 42.26 3.32
N SER A 821 20.00 43.54 3.25
CA SER A 821 20.57 44.12 2.04
C SER A 821 22.05 43.79 1.94
N ALA A 822 22.50 43.28 0.80
CA ALA A 822 23.90 42.98 0.55
C ALA A 822 24.22 43.04 -0.94
N ARG A 823 25.49 43.25 -1.31
CA ARG A 823 25.96 43.11 -2.70
C ARG A 823 26.74 41.82 -2.89
N PHE A 824 27.50 41.42 -1.88
CA PHE A 824 28.33 40.22 -1.92
C PHE A 824 27.80 39.16 -0.98
N VAL A 825 27.87 37.92 -1.45
CA VAL A 825 27.58 36.73 -0.64
C VAL A 825 28.84 35.89 -0.58
N LYS A 826 29.21 35.41 0.61
CA LYS A 826 30.30 34.46 0.79
C LYS A 826 29.82 33.19 1.46
N PHE A 827 30.20 32.04 0.93
CA PHE A 827 30.05 30.75 1.57
C PHE A 827 31.42 30.25 2.00
N ARG A 828 31.56 29.84 3.26
CA ARG A 828 32.74 29.14 3.77
C ARG A 828 32.37 27.68 4.00
N VAL A 829 32.92 26.79 3.19
CA VAL A 829 32.65 25.35 3.21
C VAL A 829 33.87 24.61 3.74
N VAL A 830 33.68 23.75 4.74
CA VAL A 830 34.71 22.85 5.26
C VAL A 830 34.30 21.43 4.91
N PRO A 831 34.79 20.87 3.78
CA PRO A 831 34.49 19.50 3.39
C PRO A 831 35.13 18.51 4.38
N LYS A 832 34.35 17.54 4.83
CA LYS A 832 34.81 16.37 5.61
C LYS A 832 34.74 15.07 4.82
N ARG A 833 34.21 15.15 3.60
CA ARG A 833 34.19 14.10 2.58
C ARG A 833 34.69 14.65 1.26
N ILE A 834 34.87 13.78 0.26
CA ILE A 834 34.82 14.28 -1.13
C ILE A 834 33.43 14.87 -1.28
N LEU A 835 33.32 16.09 -1.79
CA LEU A 835 32.09 16.88 -1.79
C LEU A 835 31.97 17.62 -3.12
N GLY A 836 30.82 17.52 -3.77
CA GLY A 836 30.48 18.38 -4.89
C GLY A 836 29.55 19.51 -4.44
N ILE A 837 29.77 20.72 -4.94
CA ILE A 837 28.80 21.81 -4.85
C ILE A 837 28.34 22.12 -6.27
N THR A 838 27.03 22.06 -6.52
CA THR A 838 26.50 22.35 -7.87
C THR A 838 25.99 23.78 -7.99
N GLU A 839 25.50 24.38 -6.90
CA GLU A 839 24.90 25.70 -6.95
C GLU A 839 24.99 26.36 -5.57
N VAL A 840 25.32 27.65 -5.55
CA VAL A 840 25.10 28.55 -4.41
C VAL A 840 24.01 29.56 -4.77
N GLN A 841 23.14 29.87 -3.81
CA GLN A 841 21.94 30.66 -4.08
C GLN A 841 21.75 31.77 -3.05
N ALA A 842 21.15 32.88 -3.49
CA ALA A 842 20.60 33.91 -2.62
C ALA A 842 19.19 34.22 -3.13
N LEU A 843 18.17 33.99 -2.31
CA LEU A 843 16.78 34.22 -2.69
C LEU A 843 16.30 35.58 -2.20
N ASP A 844 15.51 36.26 -3.02
CA ASP A 844 14.77 37.45 -2.60
C ASP A 844 13.55 37.13 -1.72
N ARG A 845 13.05 35.89 -1.79
CA ARG A 845 11.95 35.35 -0.98
C ARG A 845 12.17 33.87 -0.66
N LEU A 846 11.87 33.48 0.57
CA LEU A 846 11.69 32.08 0.96
C LEU A 846 10.45 32.02 1.86
N GLU A 847 9.40 31.38 1.37
CA GLU A 847 8.12 31.29 2.07
C GLU A 847 7.88 29.85 2.51
N ARG A 848 7.57 29.67 3.80
CA ARG A 848 7.18 28.39 4.38
C ARG A 848 5.84 28.57 5.06
N ARG A 849 4.80 27.95 4.50
CA ARG A 849 3.44 28.02 5.05
C ARG A 849 3.02 26.64 5.56
N PRO A 850 2.35 26.55 6.72
CA PRO A 850 1.77 25.29 7.17
C PRO A 850 0.90 24.69 6.08
N PHE A 851 1.02 23.38 5.88
CA PHE A 851 0.24 22.62 4.92
C PHE A 851 -0.39 21.44 5.64
N HIS A 852 -1.72 21.37 5.59
CA HIS A 852 -2.46 20.26 6.17
C HIS A 852 -2.79 19.27 5.06
N LEU A 853 -1.97 18.23 4.91
CA LEU A 853 -2.32 17.06 4.11
C LEU A 853 -3.41 16.26 4.83
N ARG A 854 -4.63 16.80 4.82
CA ARG A 854 -5.73 16.30 5.63
C ARG A 854 -6.22 14.98 5.06
N VAL A 855 -6.12 13.93 5.87
CA VAL A 855 -6.81 12.66 5.65
C VAL A 855 -8.15 12.72 6.36
N LEU A 856 -9.22 12.44 5.61
CA LEU A 856 -10.58 12.48 6.14
C LEU A 856 -10.92 11.13 6.78
N LEU A 857 -11.27 11.13 8.07
CA LEU A 857 -11.69 9.91 8.76
C LEU A 857 -13.10 9.47 8.32
N PRO A 858 -13.47 8.18 8.45
CA PRO A 858 -14.73 7.64 7.90
C PRO A 858 -16.02 8.33 8.35
N ASP A 859 -16.03 8.90 9.55
CA ASP A 859 -17.18 9.59 10.18
C ASP A 859 -17.12 11.13 10.03
N GLU A 860 -16.18 11.68 9.25
CA GLU A 860 -16.13 13.12 8.94
C GLU A 860 -16.80 13.44 7.61
N GLU A 861 -17.39 14.61 7.44
CA GLU A 861 -17.92 15.04 6.13
C GLU A 861 -16.83 15.71 5.26
N PRO A 862 -16.83 15.47 3.92
CA PRO A 862 -15.96 16.14 2.95
C PRO A 862 -15.99 17.68 3.00
#